data_AF-A0A1M6JIU7-F1
#
_entry.id   AF-A0A1M6JIU7-F1
#
_cell.length_a   1.000
_cell.length_b   1.000
_cell.length_c   1.000
_cell.angle_alpha   90.00
_cell.angle_beta   90.00
_cell.angle_gamma   90.00
#
_symmetry.space_group_name_H-M   'P 1'
#
loop_
_entity.id
_entity.type
_entity.pdbx_description
1 polymer ?
#
loop_
_entity_poly.entity_id
_entity_poly.type
_entity_poly.pdbx_seq_one_letter_code
_entity_poly.pdbx_strand_id
1 'polypeptide(L)'
;MKKISHFFSVCALGLCLAASFVACGDDDDDFGVRKKEDALDIEDSTDIGNSSGKQNGSSSSGKQDSTGSSSSKGKSSSSYVDTHYSAISLIDPKVPQDSVGSYVDSRDEQKYGTLRVGPYIWMTSNLANKTQGLGNVCYDNNDSLCQKNGRLYFPNGGSACPGKFRAPTRSEWKYVMDNKNVPLVYSGSCKMEESLVCSGMGTEAYYLTRDDFVYTILGESGTTLFKKANTYGYYSQRCMAFTYIVHTKSDLPTCDSSFADVDNSFYVANMDSAYICYKGKWSLSSYKRCGNVVDTTLLYTYSDSVYICKGGYWNRATIFDTDEKCDSTRLNVVVNYNDVMYACLATGWEKLTYPSTELGLCIPSVRGKMDSTSSGNSYVCDSTGWRTAGMTDYIGNCDSTRWFEVAKYSGTDYVCRSSNSWTSMTSNEKTMGVCSPKLKDSVAVVVSGYYYSHTPYKCNGSAWVELDRNAYLDSCTAERKGEIIRYSSTDYICKNGSWSTATRTDSLGVCDSTTAGTFKTHGGKDYICKNGSWSTATRTDSLGVCDNTNAGTLKTLGGIEYVCKNKSWAKATDADRLGKCDSSLIETVKELNDVEYMCRGSSWTAKDSLEKKFGFCSEKRNGDTAMVDTTIYECMRNTSRVLKWQVVDKVIAELGKCTTTQARKVIASDGATYSCSNGVWHKLTIEEMYGRCTFYTEYKEVVYMKRLFVCDSSIRWANSEEDAPKLVEISATKKKKVVSNL
;
A
#
# COMPACT_ATOMS: atom_id res chain seq x y z
N MET A 1 43.67 -14.06 12.01
CA MET A 1 44.18 -13.50 10.74
C MET A 1 43.00 -12.84 10.05
N LYS A 2 42.90 -11.51 10.00
CA LYS A 2 43.33 -10.64 8.87
C LYS A 2 42.83 -11.11 7.49
N LYS A 3 41.71 -10.56 7.03
CA LYS A 3 41.70 -9.44 6.06
C LYS A 3 40.37 -8.66 6.12
N ILE A 4 40.41 -7.40 5.69
CA ILE A 4 39.32 -6.40 5.65
C ILE A 4 39.52 -5.59 4.36
N SER A 5 38.45 -5.20 3.67
CA SER A 5 38.45 -4.03 2.76
C SER A 5 37.03 -3.58 2.39
N HIS A 6 36.60 -2.40 2.87
CA HIS A 6 35.61 -1.56 2.19
C HIS A 6 36.31 -0.73 1.08
N PHE A 7 35.55 -0.09 0.17
CA PHE A 7 35.45 1.39 0.10
C PHE A 7 34.48 1.89 -1.00
N PHE A 8 33.62 2.89 -0.63
CA PHE A 8 33.09 4.06 -1.37
C PHE A 8 32.59 3.95 -2.83
N SER A 9 31.49 4.57 -3.33
CA SER A 9 30.65 5.76 -3.00
C SER A 9 30.91 7.01 -3.88
N VAL A 10 29.91 7.44 -4.67
CA VAL A 10 29.73 8.77 -5.32
C VAL A 10 28.22 9.06 -5.51
N CYS A 11 27.81 10.34 -5.51
CA CYS A 11 26.40 10.80 -5.68
C CYS A 11 26.20 11.72 -6.90
N ALA A 12 25.02 11.67 -7.54
CA ALA A 12 24.33 12.78 -8.24
C ALA A 12 22.84 12.37 -8.45
N LEU A 13 21.81 13.12 -8.01
CA LEU A 13 21.31 14.46 -8.36
C LEU A 13 20.57 14.56 -9.72
N GLY A 14 19.29 14.91 -9.66
CA GLY A 14 18.43 15.23 -10.82
C GLY A 14 16.97 15.49 -10.38
N LEU A 15 16.57 16.76 -10.28
CA LEU A 15 15.16 17.15 -10.09
C LEU A 15 14.51 17.44 -11.46
N CYS A 16 13.19 17.24 -11.55
CA CYS A 16 12.33 18.17 -12.29
C CYS A 16 10.91 18.21 -11.68
N LEU A 17 10.14 19.25 -12.00
CA LEU A 17 8.92 19.64 -11.28
C LEU A 17 7.61 19.44 -12.07
N ALA A 18 6.53 19.45 -11.30
CA ALA A 18 5.13 19.27 -11.66
C ALA A 18 4.56 20.14 -12.79
N ALA A 19 3.45 19.67 -13.35
CA ALA A 19 2.25 20.51 -13.58
C ALA A 19 0.98 19.63 -13.52
N SER A 20 -0.08 20.14 -12.91
CA SER A 20 -1.42 19.53 -12.90
C SER A 20 -2.38 20.40 -13.68
N PHE A 21 -3.27 19.83 -14.49
CA PHE A 21 -4.50 20.51 -14.90
C PHE A 21 -5.68 19.53 -14.96
N VAL A 22 -6.83 20.02 -14.47
CA VAL A 22 -8.14 19.37 -14.55
C VAL A 22 -9.11 20.43 -15.09
N ALA A 23 -9.85 20.08 -16.15
CA ALA A 23 -11.01 20.82 -16.64
C ALA A 23 -11.91 19.85 -17.46
N CYS A 24 -13.21 20.13 -17.50
CA CYS A 24 -14.24 19.32 -18.17
C CYS A 24 -14.39 19.68 -19.67
N GLY A 25 -15.30 19.01 -20.39
CA GLY A 25 -15.83 19.56 -21.64
C GLY A 25 -16.29 18.59 -22.75
N ASP A 26 -17.10 17.59 -22.39
CA ASP A 26 -18.39 17.22 -23.01
C ASP A 26 -18.55 16.97 -24.55
N ASP A 27 -19.39 15.96 -24.84
CA ASP A 27 -20.28 15.74 -26.01
C ASP A 27 -19.75 15.44 -27.44
N ASP A 28 -19.66 14.12 -27.74
CA ASP A 28 -20.43 13.36 -28.76
C ASP A 28 -20.33 13.55 -30.31
N ASP A 29 -20.85 12.50 -30.99
CA ASP A 29 -21.32 12.33 -32.39
C ASP A 29 -20.36 12.12 -33.62
N ASP A 30 -20.15 10.83 -33.91
CA ASP A 30 -20.68 10.10 -35.11
C ASP A 30 -19.80 9.83 -36.39
N PHE A 31 -20.20 8.78 -37.13
CA PHE A 31 -19.85 8.28 -38.48
C PHE A 31 -18.38 8.08 -38.94
N GLY A 32 -17.85 6.87 -38.74
CA GLY A 32 -18.05 5.79 -39.74
C GLY A 32 -16.99 5.40 -40.81
N VAL A 33 -16.97 4.08 -41.09
CA VAL A 33 -16.78 3.44 -42.43
C VAL A 33 -15.35 3.05 -42.96
N ARG A 34 -15.00 1.77 -42.73
CA ARG A 34 -14.34 0.76 -43.63
C ARG A 34 -12.84 0.81 -44.06
N LYS A 35 -12.16 -0.30 -43.69
CA LYS A 35 -11.20 -1.14 -44.49
C LYS A 35 -9.84 -0.50 -44.86
N LYS A 36 -8.76 -1.26 -45.16
CA LYS A 36 -8.60 -2.65 -45.63
C LYS A 36 -7.22 -3.25 -45.19
N GLU A 37 -7.03 -4.57 -45.28
CA GLU A 37 -5.76 -5.30 -45.08
C GLU A 37 -4.84 -5.34 -46.33
N ASP A 38 -3.53 -5.65 -46.13
CA ASP A 38 -2.65 -6.58 -46.88
C ASP A 38 -1.15 -6.14 -47.06
N ALA A 39 -0.24 -7.11 -47.28
CA ALA A 39 1.24 -7.07 -47.53
C ALA A 39 2.19 -6.97 -46.28
N LEU A 40 3.19 -7.85 -46.00
CA LEU A 40 4.30 -8.53 -46.75
C LEU A 40 5.57 -7.61 -46.89
N ASP A 41 6.86 -8.02 -46.73
CA ASP A 41 7.50 -9.33 -46.41
C ASP A 41 9.02 -9.24 -46.03
N ILE A 42 9.64 -10.37 -45.62
CA ILE A 42 11.05 -10.87 -45.84
C ILE A 42 12.33 -10.31 -45.09
N GLU A 43 12.87 -11.17 -44.20
CA GLU A 43 14.25 -11.77 -44.01
C GLU A 43 15.61 -11.07 -43.68
N ASP A 44 16.51 -11.93 -43.14
CA ASP A 44 18.01 -11.95 -43.04
C ASP A 44 18.70 -11.07 -41.95
N SER A 45 19.87 -11.36 -41.33
CA SER A 45 21.01 -12.33 -41.44
C SER A 45 21.70 -12.51 -40.04
N THR A 46 22.67 -13.38 -39.66
CA THR A 46 23.37 -14.60 -40.18
C THR A 46 24.21 -15.30 -39.07
N ASP A 47 24.26 -16.65 -39.10
CA ASP A 47 25.37 -17.59 -38.73
C ASP A 47 26.02 -17.77 -37.31
N ILE A 48 26.83 -18.85 -37.18
CA ILE A 48 27.33 -19.49 -35.94
C ILE A 48 28.87 -19.51 -35.80
N GLY A 49 29.38 -19.40 -34.56
CA GLY A 49 30.80 -19.68 -34.18
C GLY A 49 30.96 -20.96 -33.34
N ASN A 50 32.14 -21.62 -33.39
CA ASN A 50 32.35 -23.04 -33.01
C ASN A 50 33.60 -23.27 -32.10
N SER A 51 33.68 -24.46 -31.45
CA SER A 51 34.88 -25.10 -30.84
C SER A 51 35.43 -24.50 -29.53
N SER A 52 36.08 -25.20 -28.58
CA SER A 52 36.14 -26.60 -28.05
C SER A 52 37.00 -26.58 -26.75
N GLY A 53 37.31 -27.63 -25.95
CA GLY A 53 37.00 -29.07 -25.88
C GLY A 53 38.11 -29.86 -25.13
N LYS A 54 37.85 -31.13 -24.74
CA LYS A 54 38.76 -32.10 -24.02
C LYS A 54 39.08 -31.76 -22.54
N GLN A 55 39.46 -32.69 -21.62
CA GLN A 55 39.40 -34.16 -21.39
C GLN A 55 39.69 -34.34 -19.85
N ASN A 56 39.57 -35.46 -19.12
CA ASN A 56 39.38 -36.92 -19.30
C ASN A 56 38.62 -37.44 -18.03
N GLY A 57 38.35 -38.73 -17.72
CA GLY A 57 38.62 -40.03 -18.38
C GLY A 57 39.02 -41.14 -17.36
N SER A 58 38.49 -42.37 -17.50
CA SER A 58 38.65 -43.59 -16.65
C SER A 58 37.62 -43.70 -15.49
N SER A 59 36.80 -44.76 -15.37
CA SER A 59 36.73 -46.09 -16.03
C SER A 59 35.24 -46.51 -16.24
N SER A 60 34.79 -47.71 -16.66
CA SER A 60 35.41 -49.05 -16.78
C SER A 60 34.70 -49.96 -17.83
N SER A 61 34.49 -51.24 -17.53
CA SER A 61 33.76 -52.30 -18.25
C SER A 61 32.26 -51.99 -18.49
N GLY A 62 31.61 -52.33 -19.61
CA GLY A 62 31.91 -53.23 -20.74
C GLY A 62 30.88 -54.38 -20.79
N LYS A 63 30.19 -54.76 -21.89
CA LYS A 63 30.42 -54.72 -23.37
C LYS A 63 29.14 -54.23 -24.11
N GLN A 64 29.21 -53.51 -25.24
CA GLN A 64 29.25 -53.99 -26.65
C GLN A 64 28.19 -55.06 -27.04
N ASP A 65 27.45 -54.97 -28.16
CA ASP A 65 27.50 -54.01 -29.28
C ASP A 65 26.15 -53.80 -29.99
N SER A 66 26.05 -52.72 -30.79
CA SER A 66 24.82 -52.31 -31.51
C SER A 66 25.07 -51.81 -32.94
N THR A 67 24.42 -52.42 -33.94
CA THR A 67 24.21 -51.81 -35.29
C THR A 67 22.95 -52.40 -35.94
N GLY A 68 22.01 -51.61 -36.48
CA GLY A 68 21.85 -50.15 -36.41
C GLY A 68 20.79 -49.60 -37.38
N SER A 69 20.36 -48.35 -37.14
CA SER A 69 19.54 -47.51 -38.04
C SER A 69 18.07 -47.95 -38.26
N SER A 70 17.11 -47.06 -38.57
CA SER A 70 17.16 -45.60 -38.80
C SER A 70 15.99 -44.86 -38.13
N SER A 71 16.13 -43.55 -37.91
CA SER A 71 15.17 -42.71 -37.17
C SER A 71 14.30 -41.81 -38.05
N SER A 72 13.09 -41.48 -37.58
CA SER A 72 12.45 -40.19 -37.85
C SER A 72 11.91 -39.58 -36.53
N LYS A 73 12.08 -38.26 -36.34
CA LYS A 73 11.62 -37.51 -35.16
C LYS A 73 10.44 -36.61 -35.54
N GLY A 74 9.46 -36.43 -34.66
CA GLY A 74 8.28 -35.61 -35.01
C GLY A 74 7.30 -35.23 -33.90
N LYS A 75 7.75 -34.39 -32.95
CA LYS A 75 6.95 -33.49 -32.05
C LYS A 75 6.46 -34.03 -30.68
N SER A 76 6.40 -33.06 -29.75
CA SER A 76 5.70 -33.00 -28.45
C SER A 76 5.86 -34.16 -27.46
N SER A 77 6.87 -34.06 -26.59
CA SER A 77 6.99 -34.84 -25.37
C SER A 77 6.62 -34.01 -24.12
N SER A 78 5.44 -34.25 -23.54
CA SER A 78 5.14 -33.88 -22.15
C SER A 78 5.15 -35.15 -21.30
N SER A 79 6.36 -35.61 -20.94
CA SER A 79 6.54 -36.83 -20.16
C SER A 79 6.22 -36.61 -18.68
N TYR A 80 4.95 -36.82 -18.30
CA TYR A 80 4.61 -37.15 -16.92
C TYR A 80 4.30 -38.64 -16.86
N VAL A 81 5.28 -39.44 -16.41
CA VAL A 81 5.09 -40.89 -16.24
C VAL A 81 4.29 -41.10 -14.97
N ASP A 82 3.01 -41.35 -15.17
CA ASP A 82 2.00 -41.71 -14.19
C ASP A 82 2.49 -42.75 -13.15
N THR A 83 2.39 -42.36 -11.87
CA THR A 83 2.56 -43.24 -10.70
C THR A 83 1.30 -43.30 -9.83
N HIS A 84 0.15 -42.89 -10.36
CA HIS A 84 -1.11 -42.66 -9.64
C HIS A 84 -2.24 -43.61 -10.09
N TYR A 85 -2.21 -44.12 -11.33
CA TYR A 85 -3.15 -45.14 -11.79
C TYR A 85 -2.55 -46.55 -11.74
N SER A 86 -3.26 -47.48 -11.08
CA SER A 86 -2.97 -48.92 -11.17
C SER A 86 -3.45 -49.45 -12.51
N ALA A 87 -2.67 -49.14 -13.56
CA ALA A 87 -2.90 -49.45 -14.98
C ALA A 87 -4.30 -49.06 -15.50
N ILE A 88 -4.40 -47.92 -16.20
CA ILE A 88 -5.62 -47.57 -16.95
C ILE A 88 -5.85 -48.62 -18.05
N SER A 89 -6.64 -49.64 -17.73
CA SER A 89 -7.19 -50.55 -18.72
C SER A 89 -8.25 -49.78 -19.49
N LEU A 90 -7.85 -49.24 -20.64
CA LEU A 90 -8.78 -48.92 -21.71
C LEU A 90 -9.40 -50.24 -22.13
N ILE A 91 -10.65 -50.47 -21.74
CA ILE A 91 -11.43 -51.62 -22.19
C ILE A 91 -11.84 -51.33 -23.64
N ASP A 92 -10.89 -51.53 -24.56
CA ASP A 92 -11.10 -51.55 -26.01
C ASP A 92 -12.32 -52.46 -26.30
N PRO A 93 -13.48 -51.88 -26.64
CA PRO A 93 -14.70 -52.65 -26.77
C PRO A 93 -14.70 -53.31 -28.15
N LYS A 94 -13.93 -54.40 -28.25
CA LYS A 94 -13.89 -55.35 -29.38
C LYS A 94 -15.19 -56.14 -29.51
N VAL A 95 -16.29 -55.41 -29.63
CA VAL A 95 -17.56 -55.85 -30.22
C VAL A 95 -17.40 -55.64 -31.73
N PRO A 96 -17.23 -56.70 -32.53
CA PRO A 96 -17.17 -56.54 -33.98
C PRO A 96 -18.44 -55.86 -34.49
N GLN A 97 -18.31 -55.04 -35.54
CA GLN A 97 -19.48 -54.56 -36.31
C GLN A 97 -20.35 -55.76 -36.77
N ASP A 98 -19.71 -56.91 -36.96
CA ASP A 98 -20.27 -58.20 -37.33
C ASP A 98 -20.78 -59.05 -36.15
N SER A 99 -21.36 -58.43 -35.12
CA SER A 99 -21.85 -59.17 -33.94
C SER A 99 -22.87 -60.26 -34.32
N VAL A 100 -22.62 -61.46 -33.79
CA VAL A 100 -23.49 -62.64 -33.89
C VAL A 100 -24.31 -62.72 -32.60
N GLY A 101 -25.61 -62.91 -32.72
CA GLY A 101 -26.53 -63.07 -31.60
C GLY A 101 -27.49 -64.23 -31.83
N SER A 102 -28.53 -64.29 -31.00
CA SER A 102 -29.65 -65.21 -31.20
C SER A 102 -30.95 -64.62 -30.67
N TYR A 103 -32.04 -64.90 -31.37
CA TYR A 103 -33.40 -64.56 -30.97
C TYR A 103 -34.21 -65.84 -30.73
N VAL A 104 -35.13 -65.82 -29.77
CA VAL A 104 -36.10 -66.90 -29.53
C VAL A 104 -37.48 -66.36 -29.88
N ASP A 105 -38.18 -67.06 -30.77
CA ASP A 105 -39.55 -66.71 -31.16
C ASP A 105 -40.54 -67.26 -30.14
N SER A 106 -41.16 -66.38 -29.35
CA SER A 106 -42.07 -66.74 -28.25
C SER A 106 -43.43 -67.31 -28.71
N ARG A 107 -43.52 -67.78 -29.96
CA ARG A 107 -44.70 -68.42 -30.57
C ARG A 107 -44.49 -69.93 -30.77
N ASP A 108 -43.23 -70.35 -30.95
CA ASP A 108 -42.83 -71.75 -31.18
C ASP A 108 -41.59 -72.17 -30.36
N GLU A 109 -41.04 -71.27 -29.53
CA GLU A 109 -39.77 -71.40 -28.79
C GLU A 109 -38.55 -71.71 -29.68
N GLN A 110 -38.66 -71.50 -31.00
CA GLN A 110 -37.57 -71.76 -31.92
C GLN A 110 -36.47 -70.70 -31.76
N LYS A 111 -35.24 -71.16 -31.52
CA LYS A 111 -34.06 -70.31 -31.48
C LYS A 111 -33.51 -70.10 -32.90
N TYR A 112 -33.43 -68.84 -33.31
CA TYR A 112 -32.84 -68.38 -34.57
C TYR A 112 -31.53 -67.65 -34.28
N GLY A 113 -30.46 -67.97 -35.02
CA GLY A 113 -29.25 -67.13 -35.00
C GLY A 113 -29.54 -65.76 -35.61
N THR A 114 -28.84 -64.72 -35.18
CA THR A 114 -28.94 -63.37 -35.75
C THR A 114 -27.56 -62.82 -36.07
N LEU A 115 -27.48 -61.97 -37.10
CA LEU A 115 -26.25 -61.36 -37.56
C LEU A 115 -26.49 -59.87 -37.81
N ARG A 116 -25.64 -59.01 -37.25
CA ARG A 116 -25.66 -57.58 -37.57
C ARG A 116 -25.05 -57.32 -38.94
N VAL A 117 -25.70 -56.45 -39.73
CA VAL A 117 -25.24 -55.96 -41.04
C VAL A 117 -25.66 -54.49 -41.15
N GLY A 118 -24.74 -53.55 -40.88
CA GLY A 118 -25.06 -52.12 -40.86
C GLY A 118 -26.21 -51.79 -39.89
N PRO A 119 -27.30 -51.13 -40.33
CA PRO A 119 -28.45 -50.84 -39.49
C PRO A 119 -29.37 -52.05 -39.23
N TYR A 120 -29.13 -53.21 -39.84
CA TYR A 120 -30.01 -54.39 -39.81
C TYR A 120 -29.55 -55.47 -38.83
N ILE A 121 -30.52 -56.12 -38.17
CA ILE A 121 -30.37 -57.37 -37.43
C ILE A 121 -31.08 -58.47 -38.24
N TRP A 122 -30.31 -59.44 -38.75
CA TRP A 122 -30.73 -60.30 -39.85
C TRP A 122 -30.72 -61.78 -39.40
N MET A 123 -31.89 -62.44 -39.33
CA MET A 123 -32.00 -63.82 -38.80
C MET A 123 -31.31 -64.83 -39.72
N THR A 124 -30.27 -65.54 -39.26
CA THR A 124 -29.38 -66.39 -40.08
C THR A 124 -30.05 -67.59 -40.74
N SER A 125 -31.24 -67.97 -40.26
CA SER A 125 -32.03 -69.10 -40.75
C SER A 125 -33.40 -68.63 -41.24
N ASN A 126 -34.06 -69.44 -42.08
CA ASN A 126 -35.45 -69.23 -42.46
C ASN A 126 -36.38 -69.44 -41.25
N LEU A 127 -37.50 -68.72 -41.23
CA LEU A 127 -38.56 -68.86 -40.23
C LEU A 127 -39.22 -70.25 -40.33
N ALA A 128 -39.51 -70.89 -39.20
CA ALA A 128 -40.13 -72.22 -39.12
C ALA A 128 -41.53 -72.23 -38.46
N ASN A 129 -42.01 -71.08 -37.96
CA ASN A 129 -43.27 -70.94 -37.23
C ASN A 129 -44.51 -71.30 -38.08
N LYS A 130 -45.39 -72.14 -37.52
CA LYS A 130 -46.64 -72.60 -38.14
C LYS A 130 -47.78 -71.62 -37.89
N THR A 131 -48.08 -70.76 -38.86
CA THR A 131 -49.28 -69.91 -38.82
C THR A 131 -50.57 -70.74 -38.99
N GLN A 132 -51.71 -70.19 -38.58
CA GLN A 132 -53.02 -70.85 -38.76
C GLN A 132 -53.55 -70.65 -40.19
N GLY A 133 -54.26 -71.64 -40.72
CA GLY A 133 -54.81 -71.64 -42.08
C GLY A 133 -53.78 -71.95 -43.18
N LEU A 134 -54.16 -71.74 -44.44
CA LEU A 134 -53.35 -72.03 -45.63
C LEU A 134 -52.17 -71.05 -45.86
N GLY A 135 -51.77 -70.27 -44.85
CA GLY A 135 -50.73 -69.25 -44.98
C GLY A 135 -49.28 -69.78 -45.01
N ASN A 136 -49.08 -71.06 -44.68
CA ASN A 136 -47.78 -71.72 -44.73
C ASN A 136 -47.90 -73.20 -45.16
N VAL A 137 -46.84 -73.73 -45.75
CA VAL A 137 -46.68 -75.15 -46.10
C VAL A 137 -45.26 -75.63 -45.80
N CYS A 138 -45.08 -76.94 -45.80
CA CYS A 138 -43.77 -77.58 -45.89
C CYS A 138 -43.49 -78.00 -47.33
N TYR A 139 -42.22 -78.01 -47.72
CA TYR A 139 -41.79 -78.60 -48.99
C TYR A 139 -42.25 -80.07 -49.03
N ASP A 140 -42.91 -80.47 -50.12
CA ASP A 140 -43.57 -81.78 -50.30
C ASP A 140 -44.48 -82.21 -49.11
N ASN A 141 -45.07 -81.25 -48.39
CA ASN A 141 -45.83 -81.46 -47.14
C ASN A 141 -45.05 -82.19 -46.02
N ASN A 142 -43.71 -82.21 -46.06
CA ASN A 142 -42.86 -82.92 -45.11
C ASN A 142 -42.40 -82.02 -43.95
N ASP A 143 -42.94 -82.23 -42.74
CA ASP A 143 -42.60 -81.43 -41.55
C ASP A 143 -41.09 -81.53 -41.15
N SER A 144 -40.38 -82.60 -41.49
CA SER A 144 -38.92 -82.69 -41.26
C SER A 144 -38.12 -81.77 -42.18
N LEU A 145 -38.60 -81.49 -43.40
CA LEU A 145 -38.01 -80.47 -44.27
C LEU A 145 -38.27 -79.06 -43.71
N CYS A 146 -39.43 -78.82 -43.10
CA CYS A 146 -39.73 -77.58 -42.38
C CYS A 146 -38.77 -77.32 -41.21
N GLN A 147 -38.45 -78.34 -40.41
CA GLN A 147 -37.50 -78.21 -39.29
C GLN A 147 -36.07 -77.91 -39.77
N LYS A 148 -35.67 -78.42 -40.94
CA LYS A 148 -34.31 -78.23 -41.49
C LYS A 148 -34.15 -76.93 -42.29
N ASN A 149 -35.14 -76.59 -43.12
CA ASN A 149 -35.03 -75.57 -44.17
C ASN A 149 -35.95 -74.34 -43.93
N GLY A 150 -36.73 -74.35 -42.85
CA GLY A 150 -37.81 -73.39 -42.58
C GLY A 150 -39.11 -73.71 -43.33
N ARG A 151 -40.18 -72.99 -42.99
CA ARG A 151 -41.48 -73.05 -43.66
C ARG A 151 -41.50 -72.16 -44.91
N LEU A 152 -42.37 -72.54 -45.85
CA LEU A 152 -42.67 -71.72 -47.03
C LEU A 152 -44.00 -71.01 -46.78
N TYR A 153 -44.04 -69.71 -47.05
CA TYR A 153 -45.14 -68.81 -46.70
C TYR A 153 -45.81 -68.21 -47.93
N PHE A 154 -47.11 -68.00 -47.81
CA PHE A 154 -47.97 -67.42 -48.84
C PHE A 154 -47.84 -65.89 -48.89
N PRO A 155 -47.63 -65.25 -50.05
CA PRO A 155 -47.46 -63.79 -50.16
C PRO A 155 -48.56 -62.97 -49.49
N ASN A 156 -49.83 -63.37 -49.67
CA ASN A 156 -50.98 -62.66 -49.08
C ASN A 156 -51.34 -63.18 -47.67
N GLY A 157 -50.49 -64.00 -47.04
CA GLY A 157 -50.75 -64.64 -45.74
C GLY A 157 -50.52 -63.75 -44.51
N GLY A 158 -50.12 -62.49 -44.71
CA GLY A 158 -49.71 -61.58 -43.63
C GLY A 158 -48.24 -61.77 -43.21
N SER A 159 -47.75 -60.89 -42.33
CA SER A 159 -46.35 -60.95 -41.87
C SER A 159 -46.13 -62.14 -40.94
N ALA A 160 -45.44 -63.17 -41.42
CA ALA A 160 -45.10 -64.34 -40.62
C ALA A 160 -44.03 -64.04 -39.53
N CYS A 161 -43.18 -63.02 -39.73
CA CYS A 161 -42.05 -62.72 -38.83
C CYS A 161 -42.49 -62.35 -37.39
N PRO A 162 -41.69 -62.68 -36.36
CA PRO A 162 -42.04 -62.47 -34.95
C PRO A 162 -41.74 -61.07 -34.42
N GLY A 163 -42.58 -60.61 -33.48
CA GLY A 163 -42.33 -59.41 -32.68
C GLY A 163 -42.05 -58.17 -33.52
N LYS A 164 -40.85 -57.61 -33.40
CA LYS A 164 -40.39 -56.42 -34.15
C LYS A 164 -39.60 -56.77 -35.42
N PHE A 165 -39.48 -58.06 -35.77
CA PHE A 165 -38.93 -58.49 -37.06
C PHE A 165 -40.01 -58.46 -38.15
N ARG A 166 -39.60 -58.15 -39.38
CA ARG A 166 -40.44 -58.17 -40.57
C ARG A 166 -39.71 -58.81 -41.77
N ALA A 167 -40.46 -59.08 -42.83
CA ALA A 167 -39.87 -59.40 -44.13
C ALA A 167 -39.02 -58.21 -44.64
N PRO A 168 -37.83 -58.45 -45.24
CA PRO A 168 -37.06 -57.43 -45.93
C PRO A 168 -37.71 -56.97 -47.24
N THR A 169 -37.42 -55.77 -47.71
CA THR A 169 -37.73 -55.32 -49.08
C THR A 169 -36.63 -55.74 -50.07
N ARG A 170 -36.84 -55.51 -51.37
CA ARG A 170 -35.79 -55.67 -52.39
C ARG A 170 -34.52 -54.86 -52.12
N SER A 171 -34.64 -53.62 -51.66
CA SER A 171 -33.47 -52.76 -51.39
C SER A 171 -32.67 -53.24 -50.18
N GLU A 172 -33.33 -53.80 -49.18
CA GLU A 172 -32.70 -54.35 -47.97
C GLU A 172 -31.98 -55.68 -48.26
N TRP A 173 -32.62 -56.56 -49.05
CA TRP A 173 -31.95 -57.75 -49.59
C TRP A 173 -30.70 -57.39 -50.39
N LYS A 174 -30.78 -56.39 -51.28
CA LYS A 174 -29.61 -55.94 -52.04
C LYS A 174 -28.53 -55.36 -51.11
N TYR A 175 -28.89 -54.45 -50.20
CA TYR A 175 -27.92 -53.88 -49.26
C TYR A 175 -27.18 -54.96 -48.46
N VAL A 176 -27.91 -55.92 -47.89
CA VAL A 176 -27.29 -56.96 -47.07
C VAL A 176 -26.36 -57.83 -47.91
N MET A 177 -26.80 -58.32 -49.07
CA MET A 177 -25.97 -59.17 -49.94
C MET A 177 -24.76 -58.42 -50.52
N ASP A 178 -24.89 -57.14 -50.86
CA ASP A 178 -23.78 -56.30 -51.33
C ASP A 178 -22.72 -56.04 -50.25
N ASN A 179 -23.12 -55.93 -48.98
CA ASN A 179 -22.22 -55.59 -47.86
C ASN A 179 -21.69 -56.82 -47.11
N LYS A 180 -22.42 -57.94 -47.08
CA LYS A 180 -22.05 -59.14 -46.33
C LYS A 180 -22.79 -60.38 -46.85
N ASN A 181 -22.06 -61.38 -47.33
CA ASN A 181 -22.68 -62.63 -47.78
C ASN A 181 -23.29 -63.41 -46.61
N VAL A 182 -24.62 -63.41 -46.51
CA VAL A 182 -25.38 -64.02 -45.41
C VAL A 182 -25.77 -65.47 -45.74
N PRO A 183 -25.82 -66.40 -44.77
CA PRO A 183 -26.05 -67.83 -45.04
C PRO A 183 -27.33 -68.14 -45.86
N LEU A 184 -27.19 -68.65 -47.07
CA LEU A 184 -28.33 -68.96 -47.94
C LEU A 184 -28.84 -70.38 -47.67
N VAL A 185 -30.16 -70.54 -47.66
CA VAL A 185 -30.87 -71.83 -47.52
C VAL A 185 -31.65 -72.09 -48.80
N TYR A 186 -31.20 -73.06 -49.59
CA TYR A 186 -31.77 -73.42 -50.88
C TYR A 186 -33.02 -74.30 -50.72
N SER A 187 -34.09 -73.73 -50.18
CA SER A 187 -35.34 -74.45 -49.89
C SER A 187 -36.25 -74.64 -51.10
N GLY A 188 -35.88 -74.16 -52.30
CA GLY A 188 -36.78 -74.12 -53.44
C GLY A 188 -38.01 -73.23 -53.21
N SER A 189 -39.10 -73.55 -53.92
CA SER A 189 -40.43 -72.95 -53.72
C SER A 189 -41.53 -73.97 -54.03
N CYS A 190 -42.76 -73.68 -53.62
CA CYS A 190 -43.93 -74.47 -54.01
C CYS A 190 -45.02 -73.59 -54.62
N LYS A 191 -45.98 -74.20 -55.31
CA LYS A 191 -47.17 -73.57 -55.86
C LYS A 191 -48.39 -74.46 -55.59
N MET A 192 -49.52 -73.86 -55.25
CA MET A 192 -50.81 -74.56 -55.25
C MET A 192 -51.41 -74.55 -56.67
N GLU A 193 -51.73 -75.73 -57.18
CA GLU A 193 -52.56 -75.93 -58.37
C GLU A 193 -53.74 -76.82 -57.97
N GLU A 194 -53.93 -77.99 -58.58
CA GLU A 194 -54.83 -79.04 -58.04
C GLU A 194 -54.26 -79.72 -56.78
N SER A 195 -52.94 -79.61 -56.59
CA SER A 195 -52.21 -80.05 -55.40
C SER A 195 -51.00 -79.12 -55.16
N LEU A 196 -50.27 -79.34 -54.06
CA LEU A 196 -49.04 -78.60 -53.78
C LEU A 196 -47.87 -79.20 -54.59
N VAL A 197 -47.39 -78.46 -55.59
CA VAL A 197 -46.24 -78.84 -56.42
C VAL A 197 -45.03 -78.02 -55.99
N CYS A 198 -43.90 -78.68 -55.70
CA CYS A 198 -42.67 -78.04 -55.23
C CYS A 198 -41.49 -78.25 -56.19
N SER A 199 -40.58 -77.29 -56.26
CA SER A 199 -39.40 -77.33 -57.12
C SER A 199 -38.19 -76.61 -56.53
N GLY A 200 -36.98 -76.99 -56.96
CA GLY A 200 -35.75 -76.23 -56.68
C GLY A 200 -35.09 -76.48 -55.32
N MET A 201 -35.57 -77.41 -54.48
CA MET A 201 -34.89 -77.72 -53.22
C MET A 201 -33.45 -78.22 -53.47
N GLY A 202 -32.50 -77.65 -52.75
CA GLY A 202 -31.06 -77.92 -52.84
C GLY A 202 -30.33 -77.13 -53.92
N THR A 203 -31.03 -76.59 -54.93
CA THR A 203 -30.42 -75.93 -56.11
C THR A 203 -30.84 -74.48 -56.30
N GLU A 204 -31.98 -74.07 -55.73
CA GLU A 204 -32.54 -72.73 -55.88
C GLU A 204 -33.05 -72.19 -54.53
N ALA A 205 -32.97 -70.87 -54.35
CA ALA A 205 -33.49 -70.20 -53.17
C ALA A 205 -34.48 -69.10 -53.57
N TYR A 206 -35.63 -69.07 -52.89
CA TYR A 206 -36.71 -68.12 -53.15
C TYR A 206 -37.18 -67.50 -51.83
N TYR A 207 -36.89 -66.22 -51.62
CA TYR A 207 -37.26 -65.51 -50.39
C TYR A 207 -38.32 -64.45 -50.64
N LEU A 208 -39.42 -64.50 -49.87
CA LEU A 208 -40.49 -63.50 -49.95
C LEU A 208 -39.99 -62.12 -49.43
N THR A 209 -40.15 -61.09 -50.25
CA THR A 209 -39.93 -59.69 -49.84
C THR A 209 -41.25 -59.03 -49.45
N ARG A 210 -41.16 -58.00 -48.60
CA ARG A 210 -42.33 -57.24 -48.12
C ARG A 210 -43.04 -56.40 -49.19
N ASP A 211 -42.41 -56.19 -50.35
CA ASP A 211 -42.92 -55.37 -51.44
C ASP A 211 -43.47 -56.20 -52.63
N ASP A 212 -44.00 -57.40 -52.34
CA ASP A 212 -44.62 -58.36 -53.29
C ASP A 212 -43.68 -58.97 -54.34
N PHE A 213 -42.38 -59.00 -54.06
CA PHE A 213 -41.38 -59.69 -54.87
C PHE A 213 -40.82 -60.93 -54.16
N VAL A 214 -40.09 -61.74 -54.92
CA VAL A 214 -39.34 -62.90 -54.46
C VAL A 214 -37.90 -62.72 -54.88
N TYR A 215 -37.00 -62.60 -53.90
CA TYR A 215 -35.56 -62.67 -54.14
C TYR A 215 -35.22 -64.11 -54.54
N THR A 216 -34.84 -64.29 -55.79
CA THR A 216 -34.59 -65.58 -56.41
C THR A 216 -33.10 -65.74 -56.66
N ILE A 217 -32.54 -66.89 -56.28
CA ILE A 217 -31.15 -67.27 -56.54
C ILE A 217 -31.18 -68.59 -57.32
N LEU A 218 -30.65 -68.58 -58.53
CA LEU A 218 -30.72 -69.69 -59.48
C LEU A 218 -29.37 -70.41 -59.59
N GLY A 219 -29.36 -71.70 -59.27
CA GLY A 219 -28.29 -72.65 -59.56
C GLY A 219 -26.94 -72.40 -58.87
N GLU A 220 -25.97 -73.25 -59.20
CA GLU A 220 -24.59 -73.17 -58.68
C GLU A 220 -23.86 -71.88 -59.10
N SER A 221 -24.32 -71.20 -60.16
CA SER A 221 -23.84 -69.89 -60.59
C SER A 221 -24.30 -68.73 -59.69
N GLY A 222 -25.13 -69.00 -58.67
CA GLY A 222 -25.56 -68.01 -57.68
C GLY A 222 -26.27 -66.79 -58.26
N THR A 223 -26.95 -66.94 -59.40
CA THR A 223 -27.47 -65.79 -60.17
C THR A 223 -28.71 -65.22 -59.49
N THR A 224 -28.57 -64.02 -58.91
CA THR A 224 -29.62 -63.40 -58.08
C THR A 224 -30.45 -62.37 -58.83
N LEU A 225 -31.78 -62.39 -58.64
CA LEU A 225 -32.74 -61.51 -59.30
C LEU A 225 -34.06 -61.40 -58.51
N PHE A 226 -34.89 -60.42 -58.81
CA PHE A 226 -36.21 -60.26 -58.19
C PHE A 226 -37.34 -60.53 -59.20
N LYS A 227 -38.19 -61.51 -58.90
CA LYS A 227 -39.44 -61.80 -59.64
C LYS A 227 -40.63 -61.28 -58.83
N LYS A 228 -41.75 -60.90 -59.47
CA LYS A 228 -42.99 -60.64 -58.73
C LYS A 228 -43.50 -61.96 -58.13
N ALA A 229 -44.01 -61.95 -56.90
CA ALA A 229 -44.55 -63.15 -56.26
C ALA A 229 -45.75 -63.73 -57.04
N ASN A 230 -45.83 -65.06 -57.15
CA ASN A 230 -46.99 -65.73 -57.74
C ASN A 230 -48.15 -65.75 -56.73
N THR A 231 -49.36 -65.41 -57.17
CA THR A 231 -50.59 -65.40 -56.35
C THR A 231 -50.91 -66.73 -55.67
N TYR A 232 -50.35 -67.85 -56.15
CA TYR A 232 -50.51 -69.20 -55.59
C TYR A 232 -49.18 -69.83 -55.12
N GLY A 233 -48.10 -69.04 -55.04
CA GLY A 233 -46.77 -69.49 -54.65
C GLY A 233 -46.54 -69.50 -53.13
N TYR A 234 -45.58 -70.31 -52.69
CA TYR A 234 -45.07 -70.37 -51.32
C TYR A 234 -43.55 -70.29 -51.34
N TYR A 235 -43.00 -69.38 -50.54
CA TYR A 235 -41.58 -68.99 -50.57
C TYR A 235 -40.98 -68.92 -49.16
N SER A 236 -39.67 -69.06 -49.04
CA SER A 236 -38.99 -68.99 -47.73
C SER A 236 -39.13 -67.60 -47.12
N GLN A 237 -39.42 -67.51 -45.82
CA GLN A 237 -39.36 -66.22 -45.11
C GLN A 237 -38.08 -66.11 -44.30
N ARG A 238 -37.17 -65.25 -44.76
CA ARG A 238 -36.11 -64.64 -43.93
C ARG A 238 -36.69 -63.41 -43.24
N CYS A 239 -36.27 -63.13 -42.02
CA CYS A 239 -36.78 -62.02 -41.21
C CYS A 239 -35.66 -61.10 -40.73
N MET A 240 -35.97 -59.80 -40.64
CA MET A 240 -35.05 -58.75 -40.22
C MET A 240 -35.69 -57.74 -39.26
N ALA A 241 -34.90 -57.19 -38.36
CA ALA A 241 -35.24 -56.04 -37.54
C ALA A 241 -34.21 -54.93 -37.74
N PHE A 242 -34.47 -53.74 -37.21
CA PHE A 242 -33.49 -52.66 -37.18
C PHE A 242 -32.77 -52.60 -35.83
N THR A 243 -31.54 -52.12 -35.88
CA THR A 243 -30.77 -51.71 -34.71
C THR A 243 -31.29 -50.40 -34.11
N TYR A 244 -31.95 -49.54 -34.90
CA TYR A 244 -32.34 -48.15 -34.56
C TYR A 244 -31.19 -47.24 -34.10
N ILE A 245 -29.94 -47.65 -34.37
CA ILE A 245 -28.73 -46.86 -34.16
C ILE A 245 -27.79 -47.03 -35.36
N VAL A 246 -27.16 -45.94 -35.79
CA VAL A 246 -26.16 -45.91 -36.86
C VAL A 246 -24.98 -45.02 -36.47
N HIS A 247 -23.84 -45.16 -37.17
CA HIS A 247 -22.69 -44.31 -36.89
C HIS A 247 -22.93 -42.88 -37.37
N THR A 248 -23.31 -42.74 -38.65
CA THR A 248 -23.41 -41.46 -39.36
C THR A 248 -24.78 -41.27 -40.01
N LYS A 249 -25.09 -40.04 -40.40
CA LYS A 249 -26.36 -39.72 -41.09
C LYS A 249 -26.50 -40.39 -42.47
N SER A 250 -25.39 -40.73 -43.13
CA SER A 250 -25.36 -41.46 -44.41
C SER A 250 -25.77 -42.93 -44.28
N ASP A 251 -25.65 -43.51 -43.09
CA ASP A 251 -25.95 -44.93 -42.82
C ASP A 251 -27.45 -45.17 -42.52
N LEU A 252 -28.25 -44.10 -42.45
CA LEU A 252 -29.69 -44.18 -42.20
C LEU A 252 -30.39 -44.91 -43.36
N PRO A 253 -31.32 -45.86 -43.09
CA PRO A 253 -32.07 -46.54 -44.13
C PRO A 253 -32.98 -45.58 -44.90
N THR A 254 -33.50 -46.01 -46.06
CA THR A 254 -34.44 -45.21 -46.86
C THR A 254 -35.68 -44.86 -46.03
N CYS A 255 -35.93 -43.56 -45.80
CA CYS A 255 -37.13 -43.11 -45.10
C CYS A 255 -38.38 -43.34 -45.97
N ASP A 256 -39.12 -44.40 -45.65
CA ASP A 256 -40.39 -44.78 -46.26
C ASP A 256 -41.50 -45.01 -45.21
N SER A 257 -42.67 -45.51 -45.63
CA SER A 257 -43.82 -45.73 -44.76
C SER A 257 -43.59 -46.77 -43.64
N SER A 258 -42.52 -47.56 -43.67
CA SER A 258 -42.09 -48.44 -42.57
C SER A 258 -41.77 -47.70 -41.29
N PHE A 259 -41.40 -46.43 -41.39
CA PHE A 259 -40.95 -45.59 -40.29
C PHE A 259 -41.92 -44.42 -40.03
N ALA A 260 -43.17 -44.52 -40.47
CA ALA A 260 -44.19 -43.49 -40.29
C ALA A 260 -44.68 -43.32 -38.83
N ASP A 261 -44.32 -44.27 -37.95
CA ASP A 261 -44.51 -44.18 -36.51
C ASP A 261 -43.41 -43.30 -35.87
N VAL A 262 -43.80 -42.42 -34.94
CA VAL A 262 -42.89 -41.53 -34.21
C VAL A 262 -41.90 -42.28 -33.30
N ASP A 263 -42.21 -43.51 -32.89
CA ASP A 263 -41.29 -44.34 -32.09
C ASP A 263 -40.22 -45.04 -32.94
N ASN A 264 -40.28 -44.96 -34.27
CA ASN A 264 -39.26 -45.50 -35.18
C ASN A 264 -38.11 -44.51 -35.42
N SER A 265 -37.63 -43.85 -34.36
CA SER A 265 -36.49 -42.93 -34.43
C SER A 265 -35.15 -43.66 -34.49
N PHE A 266 -34.27 -43.24 -35.40
CA PHE A 266 -32.88 -43.71 -35.48
C PHE A 266 -31.94 -42.75 -34.76
N TYR A 267 -31.10 -43.27 -33.87
CA TYR A 267 -30.02 -42.50 -33.25
C TYR A 267 -28.76 -42.55 -34.11
N VAL A 268 -28.14 -41.39 -34.34
CA VAL A 268 -26.91 -41.20 -35.11
C VAL A 268 -25.80 -40.87 -34.12
N ALA A 269 -24.95 -41.86 -33.85
CA ALA A 269 -23.98 -41.83 -32.75
C ALA A 269 -23.01 -40.64 -32.86
N ASN A 270 -22.45 -40.38 -34.04
CA ASN A 270 -21.47 -39.30 -34.22
C ASN A 270 -22.06 -37.87 -34.18
N MET A 271 -23.40 -37.74 -34.13
CA MET A 271 -24.10 -36.47 -33.97
C MET A 271 -24.81 -36.34 -32.61
N ASP A 272 -24.69 -37.36 -31.75
CA ASP A 272 -25.47 -37.53 -30.50
C ASP A 272 -26.97 -37.18 -30.66
N SER A 273 -27.55 -37.49 -31.83
CA SER A 273 -28.84 -36.97 -32.28
C SER A 273 -29.74 -38.07 -32.81
N ALA A 274 -31.05 -37.99 -32.56
CA ALA A 274 -32.02 -38.92 -33.12
C ALA A 274 -32.82 -38.28 -34.27
N TYR A 275 -33.27 -39.12 -35.21
CA TYR A 275 -34.01 -38.71 -36.40
C TYR A 275 -35.26 -39.57 -36.59
N ILE A 276 -36.38 -38.93 -36.93
CA ILE A 276 -37.64 -39.57 -37.31
C ILE A 276 -37.89 -39.40 -38.82
N CYS A 277 -38.56 -40.37 -39.41
CA CYS A 277 -38.93 -40.33 -40.82
C CYS A 277 -40.26 -39.60 -41.02
N TYR A 278 -40.25 -38.51 -41.78
CA TYR A 278 -41.45 -37.72 -42.06
C TYR A 278 -41.51 -37.31 -43.53
N LYS A 279 -42.60 -37.68 -44.21
CA LYS A 279 -42.85 -37.40 -45.65
C LYS A 279 -41.64 -37.75 -46.55
N GLY A 280 -41.01 -38.91 -46.29
CA GLY A 280 -39.87 -39.40 -47.08
C GLY A 280 -38.52 -38.73 -46.76
N LYS A 281 -38.40 -37.96 -45.67
CA LYS A 281 -37.14 -37.34 -45.23
C LYS A 281 -36.88 -37.56 -43.73
N TRP A 282 -35.61 -37.76 -43.38
CA TRP A 282 -35.15 -37.83 -41.98
C TRP A 282 -35.07 -36.43 -41.36
N SER A 283 -35.94 -36.18 -40.39
CA SER A 283 -36.03 -34.94 -39.60
C SER A 283 -35.51 -35.17 -38.19
N LEU A 284 -34.93 -34.15 -37.55
CA LEU A 284 -34.41 -34.26 -36.18
C LEU A 284 -35.56 -34.56 -35.19
N SER A 285 -35.31 -35.45 -34.23
CA SER A 285 -36.22 -35.81 -33.14
C SER A 285 -35.81 -35.13 -31.84
N SER A 286 -36.80 -34.61 -31.09
CA SER A 286 -36.60 -34.10 -29.73
C SER A 286 -36.28 -35.19 -28.70
N TYR A 287 -36.45 -36.47 -29.06
CA TYR A 287 -36.29 -37.60 -28.15
C TYR A 287 -35.42 -38.70 -28.77
N LYS A 288 -34.42 -39.16 -28.01
CA LYS A 288 -33.53 -40.27 -28.37
C LYS A 288 -34.17 -41.63 -28.08
N ARG A 289 -35.39 -41.87 -28.58
CA ARG A 289 -36.14 -43.10 -28.29
C ARG A 289 -35.47 -44.32 -28.95
N CYS A 290 -35.57 -45.45 -28.26
CA CYS A 290 -35.12 -46.76 -28.73
C CYS A 290 -36.18 -47.85 -28.50
N GLY A 291 -37.44 -47.48 -28.23
CA GLY A 291 -38.52 -48.41 -27.89
C GLY A 291 -38.76 -49.54 -28.92
N ASN A 292 -38.34 -49.35 -30.16
CA ASN A 292 -38.42 -50.37 -31.22
C ASN A 292 -37.19 -51.30 -31.34
N VAL A 293 -36.14 -51.12 -30.54
CA VAL A 293 -35.04 -52.09 -30.41
C VAL A 293 -35.58 -53.44 -29.91
N VAL A 294 -35.13 -54.55 -30.51
CA VAL A 294 -35.57 -55.91 -30.14
C VAL A 294 -35.05 -56.33 -28.77
N ASP A 295 -33.76 -56.13 -28.54
CA ASP A 295 -33.05 -56.57 -27.35
C ASP A 295 -32.33 -55.38 -26.72
N THR A 296 -32.81 -54.97 -25.54
CA THR A 296 -32.30 -53.83 -24.77
C THR A 296 -31.00 -54.11 -24.02
N THR A 297 -30.55 -55.37 -24.00
CA THR A 297 -29.27 -55.77 -23.38
C THR A 297 -28.07 -55.67 -24.33
N LEU A 298 -28.32 -55.53 -25.63
CA LEU A 298 -27.25 -55.39 -26.61
C LEU A 298 -26.49 -54.07 -26.47
N LEU A 299 -25.17 -54.18 -26.46
CA LEU A 299 -24.23 -53.08 -26.54
C LEU A 299 -23.87 -52.79 -28.01
N TYR A 300 -23.87 -51.51 -28.36
CA TYR A 300 -23.64 -51.03 -29.73
C TYR A 300 -22.39 -50.14 -29.75
N THR A 301 -21.24 -50.68 -30.16
CA THR A 301 -20.00 -49.91 -30.31
C THR A 301 -19.95 -49.16 -31.65
N TYR A 302 -19.54 -47.89 -31.60
CA TYR A 302 -19.29 -47.01 -32.74
C TYR A 302 -18.13 -46.05 -32.44
N SER A 303 -17.08 -46.12 -33.25
CA SER A 303 -15.75 -45.57 -32.89
C SER A 303 -15.40 -46.04 -31.46
N ASP A 304 -14.88 -45.15 -30.60
CA ASP A 304 -14.50 -45.48 -29.22
C ASP A 304 -15.66 -45.43 -28.21
N SER A 305 -16.91 -45.23 -28.67
CA SER A 305 -18.10 -45.12 -27.80
C SER A 305 -19.02 -46.34 -27.88
N VAL A 306 -19.49 -46.79 -26.71
CA VAL A 306 -20.47 -47.89 -26.56
C VAL A 306 -21.82 -47.34 -26.13
N TYR A 307 -22.90 -47.78 -26.79
CA TYR A 307 -24.27 -47.32 -26.54
C TYR A 307 -25.19 -48.48 -26.13
N ILE A 308 -26.21 -48.17 -25.33
CA ILE A 308 -27.25 -49.12 -24.89
C ILE A 308 -28.65 -48.50 -24.98
N CYS A 309 -29.65 -49.33 -25.27
CA CYS A 309 -31.05 -48.96 -25.21
C CYS A 309 -31.62 -49.23 -23.81
N LYS A 310 -31.60 -48.22 -22.93
CA LYS A 310 -31.94 -48.36 -21.50
C LYS A 310 -33.17 -47.50 -21.15
N GLY A 311 -34.17 -48.11 -20.54
CA GLY A 311 -35.43 -47.43 -20.18
C GLY A 311 -36.22 -46.88 -21.38
N GLY A 312 -36.02 -47.42 -22.59
CA GLY A 312 -36.64 -46.93 -23.82
C GLY A 312 -35.90 -45.77 -24.50
N TYR A 313 -34.74 -45.35 -24.00
CA TYR A 313 -33.89 -44.31 -24.58
C TYR A 313 -32.46 -44.77 -24.88
N TRP A 314 -31.86 -44.21 -25.94
CA TRP A 314 -30.45 -44.37 -26.24
C TRP A 314 -29.60 -43.60 -25.23
N ASN A 315 -28.68 -44.33 -24.59
CA ASN A 315 -27.71 -43.81 -23.65
C ASN A 315 -26.30 -44.24 -24.09
N ARG A 316 -25.26 -43.45 -23.77
CA ARG A 316 -23.91 -44.02 -23.68
C ARG A 316 -23.90 -45.01 -22.52
N ALA A 317 -23.39 -46.22 -22.76
CA ALA A 317 -23.30 -47.26 -21.77
C ALA A 317 -22.37 -46.84 -20.62
N THR A 318 -22.56 -47.44 -19.45
CA THR A 318 -21.66 -47.33 -18.30
C THR A 318 -21.02 -48.70 -18.03
N ILE A 319 -20.01 -48.78 -17.18
CA ILE A 319 -19.45 -50.09 -16.79
C ILE A 319 -20.50 -51.01 -16.14
N PHE A 320 -21.53 -50.44 -15.50
CA PHE A 320 -22.69 -51.17 -14.95
C PHE A 320 -23.63 -51.77 -16.02
N ASP A 321 -23.41 -51.47 -17.30
CA ASP A 321 -24.12 -52.05 -18.44
C ASP A 321 -23.30 -53.17 -19.12
N THR A 322 -22.24 -53.65 -18.47
CA THR A 322 -21.30 -54.66 -18.99
C THR A 322 -21.11 -55.82 -18.00
N ASP A 323 -20.53 -56.93 -18.46
CA ASP A 323 -20.15 -58.08 -17.61
C ASP A 323 -18.89 -57.84 -16.75
N GLU A 324 -18.27 -56.65 -16.80
CA GLU A 324 -17.03 -56.34 -16.08
C GLU A 324 -17.24 -56.30 -14.57
N LYS A 325 -16.71 -57.30 -13.86
CA LYS A 325 -16.83 -57.40 -12.40
C LYS A 325 -15.74 -56.60 -11.69
N CYS A 326 -16.16 -55.84 -10.69
CA CYS A 326 -15.26 -55.38 -9.64
C CYS A 326 -15.13 -56.50 -8.61
N ASP A 327 -13.92 -57.06 -8.49
CA ASP A 327 -13.56 -58.07 -7.52
C ASP A 327 -12.18 -57.78 -6.90
N SER A 328 -11.72 -58.63 -5.99
CA SER A 328 -10.46 -58.45 -5.27
C SER A 328 -9.21 -58.45 -6.15
N THR A 329 -9.27 -58.96 -7.38
CA THR A 329 -8.16 -58.90 -8.35
C THR A 329 -8.05 -57.54 -9.04
N ARG A 330 -9.14 -56.75 -9.05
CA ARG A 330 -9.24 -55.43 -9.68
C ARG A 330 -9.37 -54.29 -8.67
N LEU A 331 -9.26 -54.56 -7.37
CA LEU A 331 -9.40 -53.57 -6.32
C LEU A 331 -8.35 -52.44 -6.47
N ASN A 332 -8.82 -51.19 -6.48
CA ASN A 332 -8.09 -49.95 -6.79
C ASN A 332 -7.65 -49.78 -8.26
N VAL A 333 -8.07 -50.65 -9.20
CA VAL A 333 -7.92 -50.39 -10.64
C VAL A 333 -8.88 -49.30 -11.05
N VAL A 334 -8.38 -48.34 -11.84
CA VAL A 334 -9.17 -47.29 -12.50
C VAL A 334 -9.29 -47.64 -13.97
N VAL A 335 -10.51 -47.59 -14.50
CA VAL A 335 -10.80 -47.80 -15.93
C VAL A 335 -11.50 -46.55 -16.49
N ASN A 336 -11.21 -46.22 -17.73
CA ASN A 336 -11.95 -45.21 -18.48
C ASN A 336 -12.92 -45.94 -19.44
N TYR A 337 -14.20 -45.56 -19.38
CA TYR A 337 -15.26 -46.13 -20.21
C TYR A 337 -16.20 -45.00 -20.66
N ASN A 338 -16.32 -44.77 -21.97
CA ASN A 338 -17.10 -43.67 -22.56
C ASN A 338 -16.74 -42.28 -21.97
N ASP A 339 -15.43 -41.98 -21.88
CA ASP A 339 -14.86 -40.75 -21.28
C ASP A 339 -15.17 -40.56 -19.78
N VAL A 340 -15.69 -41.59 -19.10
CA VAL A 340 -15.99 -41.58 -17.67
C VAL A 340 -15.07 -42.55 -16.94
N MET A 341 -14.37 -42.05 -15.94
CA MET A 341 -13.49 -42.86 -15.08
C MET A 341 -14.30 -43.56 -13.99
N TYR A 342 -14.05 -44.85 -13.81
CA TYR A 342 -14.61 -45.70 -12.75
C TYR A 342 -13.48 -46.39 -11.97
N ALA A 343 -13.66 -46.58 -10.67
CA ALA A 343 -12.75 -47.34 -9.81
C ALA A 343 -13.46 -48.55 -9.22
N CYS A 344 -12.74 -49.67 -9.15
CA CYS A 344 -13.20 -50.82 -8.39
C CYS A 344 -12.75 -50.64 -6.93
N LEU A 345 -13.72 -50.38 -6.04
CA LEU A 345 -13.53 -50.21 -4.60
C LEU A 345 -14.13 -51.41 -3.85
N ALA A 346 -13.94 -51.47 -2.52
CA ALA A 346 -14.48 -52.57 -1.71
C ALA A 346 -16.03 -52.66 -1.71
N THR A 347 -16.68 -51.58 -2.16
CA THR A 347 -18.12 -51.40 -2.37
C THR A 347 -18.60 -51.83 -3.76
N GLY A 348 -17.69 -52.08 -4.72
CA GLY A 348 -18.00 -52.34 -6.13
C GLY A 348 -17.41 -51.28 -7.07
N TRP A 349 -17.93 -51.19 -8.30
CA TRP A 349 -17.58 -50.09 -9.21
C TRP A 349 -18.21 -48.79 -8.73
N GLU A 350 -17.40 -47.73 -8.60
CA GLU A 350 -17.85 -46.37 -8.34
C GLU A 350 -17.33 -45.40 -9.40
N LYS A 351 -18.13 -44.39 -9.76
CA LYS A 351 -17.73 -43.34 -10.70
C LYS A 351 -16.81 -42.35 -9.98
N LEU A 352 -15.63 -42.07 -10.54
CA LEU A 352 -14.76 -41.03 -9.98
C LEU A 352 -15.39 -39.65 -10.14
N THR A 353 -15.18 -38.83 -9.12
CA THR A 353 -15.49 -37.41 -9.09
C THR A 353 -14.22 -36.60 -8.86
N TYR A 354 -14.25 -35.30 -9.17
CA TYR A 354 -13.20 -34.37 -8.78
C TYR A 354 -13.06 -34.35 -7.23
N PRO A 355 -11.84 -34.34 -6.66
CA PRO A 355 -10.54 -34.19 -7.33
C PRO A 355 -9.88 -35.52 -7.78
N SER A 356 -10.46 -36.67 -7.46
CA SER A 356 -9.88 -37.99 -7.77
C SER A 356 -9.69 -38.26 -9.27
N THR A 357 -10.44 -37.57 -10.13
CA THR A 357 -10.27 -37.58 -11.60
C THR A 357 -8.98 -36.90 -12.09
N GLU A 358 -8.34 -36.08 -11.26
CA GLU A 358 -7.03 -35.46 -11.56
C GLU A 358 -5.91 -36.11 -10.73
N LEU A 359 -6.13 -36.32 -9.42
CA LEU A 359 -5.10 -36.76 -8.47
C LEU A 359 -4.93 -38.29 -8.37
N GLY A 360 -5.79 -39.05 -9.06
CA GLY A 360 -5.93 -40.50 -8.86
C GLY A 360 -6.65 -40.85 -7.55
N LEU A 361 -6.62 -42.12 -7.18
CA LEU A 361 -7.34 -42.61 -6.00
C LEU A 361 -6.59 -42.35 -4.69
N CYS A 362 -7.31 -41.85 -3.68
CA CYS A 362 -6.83 -41.82 -2.31
C CYS A 362 -6.86 -43.23 -1.69
N ILE A 363 -5.77 -43.97 -1.90
CA ILE A 363 -5.56 -45.35 -1.42
C ILE A 363 -4.55 -45.37 -0.25
N PRO A 364 -4.42 -46.48 0.51
CA PRO A 364 -3.53 -46.54 1.68
C PRO A 364 -2.05 -46.20 1.43
N SER A 365 -1.53 -46.38 0.20
CA SER A 365 -0.17 -45.99 -0.21
C SER A 365 -0.02 -44.51 -0.61
N VAL A 366 -1.14 -43.79 -0.74
CA VAL A 366 -1.22 -42.34 -1.01
C VAL A 366 -1.60 -41.56 0.25
N ARG A 367 -2.19 -42.24 1.25
CA ARG A 367 -2.64 -41.67 2.52
C ARG A 367 -1.55 -40.86 3.24
N GLY A 368 -1.92 -39.67 3.70
CA GLY A 368 -1.04 -38.69 4.33
C GLY A 368 -0.24 -37.82 3.35
N LYS A 369 -0.26 -38.11 2.04
CA LYS A 369 0.34 -37.24 1.03
C LYS A 369 -0.60 -36.09 0.67
N MET A 370 0.01 -34.94 0.39
CA MET A 370 -0.65 -33.78 -0.22
C MET A 370 -0.32 -33.75 -1.72
N ASP A 371 -1.28 -33.36 -2.54
CA ASP A 371 -1.14 -33.19 -3.99
C ASP A 371 -1.98 -31.99 -4.48
N SER A 372 -1.79 -31.49 -5.70
CA SER A 372 -2.45 -30.28 -6.22
C SER A 372 -3.08 -30.48 -7.59
N THR A 373 -4.34 -30.06 -7.75
CA THR A 373 -5.04 -30.13 -9.04
C THR A 373 -4.51 -29.09 -10.02
N SER A 374 -4.84 -29.24 -11.31
CA SER A 374 -4.47 -28.29 -12.38
C SER A 374 -4.92 -26.85 -12.11
N SER A 375 -5.97 -26.67 -11.29
CA SER A 375 -6.47 -25.37 -10.82
C SER A 375 -5.67 -24.74 -9.66
N GLY A 376 -4.61 -25.40 -9.18
CA GLY A 376 -3.78 -24.95 -8.05
C GLY A 376 -4.38 -25.21 -6.67
N ASN A 377 -5.51 -25.92 -6.59
CA ASN A 377 -6.12 -26.31 -5.31
C ASN A 377 -5.43 -27.57 -4.75
N SER A 378 -4.88 -27.48 -3.54
CA SER A 378 -4.22 -28.62 -2.88
C SER A 378 -5.16 -29.44 -2.00
N TYR A 379 -4.98 -30.76 -2.05
CA TYR A 379 -5.75 -31.77 -1.35
C TYR A 379 -4.82 -32.72 -0.59
N VAL A 380 -5.33 -33.36 0.45
CA VAL A 380 -4.62 -34.38 1.23
C VAL A 380 -5.50 -35.62 1.37
N CYS A 381 -4.89 -36.79 1.26
CA CYS A 381 -5.56 -38.09 1.27
C CYS A 381 -5.65 -38.65 2.70
N ASP A 382 -6.85 -38.92 3.24
CA ASP A 382 -7.04 -39.50 4.58
C ASP A 382 -7.88 -40.80 4.65
N SER A 383 -8.83 -40.92 5.59
CA SER A 383 -9.77 -42.05 5.69
C SER A 383 -11.01 -41.88 4.81
N THR A 384 -11.32 -40.64 4.44
CA THR A 384 -12.58 -40.26 3.77
C THR A 384 -12.39 -40.02 2.27
N GLY A 385 -11.14 -40.09 1.79
CA GLY A 385 -10.75 -39.76 0.42
C GLY A 385 -9.82 -38.55 0.39
N TRP A 386 -9.85 -37.81 -0.73
CA TRP A 386 -9.20 -36.52 -0.86
C TRP A 386 -10.07 -35.43 -0.23
N ARG A 387 -9.56 -34.75 0.80
CA ARG A 387 -10.13 -33.49 1.31
C ARG A 387 -9.22 -32.32 0.98
N THR A 388 -9.74 -31.09 1.03
CA THR A 388 -8.90 -29.89 0.86
C THR A 388 -7.83 -29.81 1.94
N ALA A 389 -6.64 -29.34 1.57
CA ALA A 389 -5.54 -29.11 2.50
C ALA A 389 -5.83 -27.85 3.35
N GLY A 390 -5.94 -28.03 4.65
CA GLY A 390 -6.07 -26.96 5.64
C GLY A 390 -4.72 -26.50 6.17
N MET A 391 -4.69 -25.40 6.92
CA MET A 391 -3.47 -24.79 7.45
C MET A 391 -2.52 -25.80 8.13
N THR A 392 -3.06 -26.69 8.97
CA THR A 392 -2.28 -27.71 9.71
C THR A 392 -1.64 -28.77 8.82
N ASP A 393 -2.13 -28.98 7.59
CA ASP A 393 -1.51 -29.90 6.63
C ASP A 393 -0.24 -29.28 6.00
N TYR A 394 -0.12 -27.94 6.00
CA TYR A 394 1.06 -27.21 5.50
C TYR A 394 2.07 -26.90 6.61
N ILE A 395 1.61 -26.31 7.73
CA ILE A 395 2.52 -25.84 8.81
C ILE A 395 2.63 -26.82 9.97
N GLY A 396 1.98 -27.98 9.89
CA GLY A 396 1.88 -28.98 10.96
C GLY A 396 0.92 -28.57 12.09
N ASN A 397 0.68 -29.49 13.02
CA ASN A 397 -0.05 -29.20 14.25
C ASN A 397 0.76 -28.28 15.18
N CYS A 398 0.06 -27.58 16.08
CA CYS A 398 0.65 -26.83 17.17
C CYS A 398 0.53 -27.64 18.46
N ASP A 399 1.67 -28.00 19.05
CA ASP A 399 1.78 -28.82 20.25
C ASP A 399 2.94 -28.33 21.14
N SER A 400 3.14 -28.97 22.28
CA SER A 400 4.12 -28.56 23.30
C SER A 400 5.59 -28.64 22.87
N THR A 401 5.92 -29.35 21.79
CA THR A 401 7.27 -29.31 21.21
C THR A 401 7.52 -28.06 20.36
N ARG A 402 6.44 -27.38 19.94
CA ARG A 402 6.43 -26.28 18.96
C ARG A 402 5.91 -24.94 19.50
N TRP A 403 5.62 -24.86 20.80
CA TRP A 403 5.16 -23.60 21.41
C TRP A 403 6.16 -22.47 21.15
N PHE A 404 5.63 -21.30 20.78
CA PHE A 404 6.34 -20.09 20.39
C PHE A 404 7.14 -20.18 19.06
N GLU A 405 7.03 -21.29 18.30
CA GLU A 405 7.44 -21.30 16.89
C GLU A 405 6.58 -20.33 16.05
N VAL A 406 7.20 -19.74 15.02
CA VAL A 406 6.53 -18.97 13.98
C VAL A 406 6.52 -19.78 12.68
N ALA A 407 5.35 -19.90 12.05
CA ALA A 407 5.18 -20.53 10.74
C ALA A 407 4.31 -19.64 9.83
N LYS A 408 4.57 -19.68 8.53
CA LYS A 408 3.90 -18.82 7.54
C LYS A 408 2.90 -19.62 6.71
N TYR A 409 1.66 -19.15 6.65
CA TYR A 409 0.57 -19.76 5.88
C TYR A 409 -0.23 -18.68 5.14
N SER A 410 -0.48 -18.88 3.83
CA SER A 410 -1.19 -17.92 2.97
C SER A 410 -0.73 -16.45 3.16
N GLY A 411 0.60 -16.25 3.08
CA GLY A 411 1.25 -14.93 3.30
C GLY A 411 1.28 -14.43 4.75
N THR A 412 0.45 -14.97 5.65
CA THR A 412 0.31 -14.53 7.04
C THR A 412 1.22 -15.33 7.97
N ASP A 413 1.85 -14.64 8.92
CA ASP A 413 2.70 -15.25 9.95
C ASP A 413 1.85 -15.62 11.18
N TYR A 414 1.90 -16.90 11.55
CA TYR A 414 1.23 -17.48 12.71
C TYR A 414 2.25 -17.93 13.75
N VAL A 415 1.86 -17.87 15.01
CA VAL A 415 2.64 -18.36 16.15
C VAL A 415 1.85 -19.45 16.89
N CYS A 416 2.53 -20.54 17.24
CA CYS A 416 1.96 -21.64 18.02
C CYS A 416 1.92 -21.24 19.50
N ARG A 417 0.73 -21.20 20.10
CA ARG A 417 0.53 -20.80 21.51
C ARG A 417 0.51 -22.00 22.44
N SER A 418 0.76 -21.77 23.73
CA SER A 418 0.66 -22.77 24.80
C SER A 418 -0.75 -23.36 25.00
N SER A 419 -1.75 -22.86 24.29
CA SER A 419 -3.10 -23.41 24.13
C SER A 419 -3.21 -24.50 23.05
N ASN A 420 -2.09 -24.96 22.48
CA ASN A 420 -2.03 -25.89 21.34
C ASN A 420 -2.81 -25.38 20.11
N SER A 421 -2.75 -24.07 19.87
CA SER A 421 -3.40 -23.41 18.74
C SER A 421 -2.47 -22.42 18.03
N TRP A 422 -2.55 -22.43 16.69
CA TRP A 422 -1.92 -21.41 15.84
C TRP A 422 -2.77 -20.13 15.87
N THR A 423 -2.14 -19.00 16.22
CA THR A 423 -2.76 -17.67 16.17
C THR A 423 -1.95 -16.75 15.27
N SER A 424 -2.59 -15.86 14.51
CA SER A 424 -1.87 -14.85 13.73
C SER A 424 -1.05 -13.93 14.64
N MET A 425 0.14 -13.53 14.20
CA MET A 425 1.00 -12.61 14.95
C MET A 425 0.43 -11.20 14.97
N THR A 426 0.37 -10.59 16.15
CA THR A 426 0.01 -9.17 16.32
C THR A 426 1.05 -8.24 15.69
N SER A 427 0.68 -6.99 15.38
CA SER A 427 1.60 -5.97 14.88
C SER A 427 2.82 -5.76 15.81
N ASN A 428 2.59 -5.87 17.13
CA ASN A 428 3.63 -5.74 18.15
C ASN A 428 4.60 -6.93 18.16
N GLU A 429 4.11 -8.16 17.91
CA GLU A 429 4.98 -9.34 17.79
C GLU A 429 5.75 -9.36 16.46
N LYS A 430 5.23 -8.71 15.41
CA LYS A 430 5.96 -8.53 14.14
C LYS A 430 7.11 -7.53 14.24
N THR A 431 7.08 -6.60 15.19
CA THR A 431 8.16 -5.62 15.42
C THR A 431 9.12 -6.01 16.54
N MET A 432 8.63 -6.64 17.61
CA MET A 432 9.41 -7.00 18.81
C MET A 432 9.75 -8.49 18.93
N GLY A 433 9.24 -9.32 18.01
CA GLY A 433 9.30 -10.79 18.10
C GLY A 433 8.22 -11.38 19.00
N VAL A 434 8.11 -12.71 19.01
CA VAL A 434 7.16 -13.45 19.85
C VAL A 434 7.61 -13.42 21.31
N CYS A 435 6.77 -12.87 22.20
CA CYS A 435 6.97 -13.03 23.64
C CYS A 435 6.84 -14.52 24.01
N SER A 436 7.89 -15.04 24.64
CA SER A 436 8.06 -16.45 24.99
C SER A 436 8.81 -16.56 26.32
N PRO A 437 8.91 -17.75 26.95
CA PRO A 437 9.61 -17.91 28.22
C PRO A 437 11.10 -17.51 28.15
N LYS A 438 11.72 -17.55 26.97
CA LYS A 438 13.10 -17.07 26.71
C LYS A 438 13.26 -15.55 26.78
N LEU A 439 12.18 -14.82 26.51
CA LEU A 439 12.12 -13.35 26.59
C LEU A 439 11.36 -12.87 27.83
N LYS A 440 11.03 -13.76 28.76
CA LYS A 440 10.31 -13.39 29.99
C LYS A 440 11.06 -12.26 30.72
N ASP A 441 10.30 -11.30 31.21
CA ASP A 441 10.75 -10.09 31.88
C ASP A 441 11.56 -9.10 31.02
N SER A 442 11.81 -9.42 29.74
CA SER A 442 12.40 -8.47 28.78
C SER A 442 11.44 -7.33 28.46
N VAL A 443 11.99 -6.13 28.26
CA VAL A 443 11.26 -4.92 27.87
C VAL A 443 11.67 -4.51 26.46
N ALA A 444 10.68 -4.15 25.64
CA ALA A 444 10.88 -3.61 24.29
C ALA A 444 9.98 -2.38 24.10
N VAL A 445 10.33 -1.49 23.16
CA VAL A 445 9.64 -0.21 22.97
C VAL A 445 9.21 -0.07 21.52
N VAL A 446 7.90 0.09 21.29
CA VAL A 446 7.35 0.42 19.99
C VAL A 446 7.40 1.94 19.83
N VAL A 447 8.10 2.42 18.80
CA VAL A 447 8.10 3.84 18.41
C VAL A 447 7.05 4.06 17.33
N SER A 448 6.14 5.03 17.56
CA SER A 448 5.00 5.26 16.67
C SER A 448 4.75 6.75 16.36
N GLY A 449 4.30 7.00 15.12
CA GLY A 449 3.84 8.30 14.63
C GLY A 449 4.91 9.39 14.48
N TYR A 450 4.48 10.54 13.94
CA TYR A 450 5.32 11.71 13.66
C TYR A 450 6.03 12.31 14.89
N TYR A 451 5.48 12.08 16.10
CA TYR A 451 5.99 12.61 17.36
C TYR A 451 6.97 11.69 18.09
N TYR A 452 7.36 10.57 17.47
CA TYR A 452 8.20 9.53 18.07
C TYR A 452 7.66 9.12 19.45
N SER A 453 6.42 8.63 19.48
CA SER A 453 5.77 8.18 20.71
C SER A 453 6.33 6.82 21.11
N HIS A 454 6.97 6.74 22.29
CA HIS A 454 7.54 5.52 22.83
C HIS A 454 6.51 4.78 23.68
N THR A 455 6.00 3.64 23.21
CA THR A 455 5.10 2.78 23.98
C THR A 455 5.86 1.53 24.45
N PRO A 456 6.15 1.39 25.75
CA PRO A 456 6.92 0.27 26.30
C PRO A 456 6.04 -0.96 26.56
N TYR A 457 6.57 -2.14 26.25
CA TYR A 457 5.96 -3.43 26.51
C TYR A 457 6.92 -4.34 27.26
N LYS A 458 6.41 -5.10 28.24
CA LYS A 458 7.14 -6.14 28.95
C LYS A 458 6.59 -7.52 28.58
N CYS A 459 7.46 -8.46 28.27
CA CYS A 459 7.07 -9.84 27.98
C CYS A 459 6.81 -10.59 29.30
N ASN A 460 5.57 -11.04 29.52
CA ASN A 460 5.20 -11.80 30.72
C ASN A 460 5.60 -13.30 30.66
N GLY A 461 6.11 -13.75 29.51
CA GLY A 461 6.47 -15.14 29.21
C GLY A 461 5.58 -15.79 28.13
N SER A 462 4.44 -15.19 27.77
CA SER A 462 3.58 -15.65 26.67
C SER A 462 2.90 -14.54 25.85
N ALA A 463 2.82 -13.32 26.38
CA ALA A 463 2.31 -12.13 25.71
C ALA A 463 3.09 -10.86 26.10
N TRP A 464 3.17 -9.90 25.17
CA TRP A 464 3.63 -8.54 25.44
C TRP A 464 2.52 -7.76 26.15
N VAL A 465 2.81 -7.24 27.35
CA VAL A 465 1.90 -6.41 28.15
C VAL A 465 2.42 -4.99 28.15
N GLU A 466 1.56 -4.01 27.89
CA GLU A 466 1.94 -2.59 27.92
C GLU A 466 2.30 -2.17 29.35
N LEU A 467 3.42 -1.46 29.52
CA LEU A 467 3.79 -0.88 30.81
C LEU A 467 3.25 0.54 30.92
N ASP A 468 2.64 0.87 32.05
CA ASP A 468 2.34 2.26 32.37
C ASP A 468 3.63 3.06 32.66
N ARG A 469 3.51 4.39 32.65
CA ARG A 469 4.63 5.32 32.86
C ARG A 469 5.43 5.02 34.15
N ASN A 470 4.76 4.71 35.26
CA ASN A 470 5.44 4.46 36.53
C ASN A 470 6.14 3.09 36.51
N ALA A 471 5.48 2.06 35.94
CA ALA A 471 6.06 0.72 35.81
C ALA A 471 7.24 0.65 34.82
N TYR A 472 7.30 1.54 33.82
CA TYR A 472 8.41 1.64 32.87
C TYR A 472 9.55 2.55 33.33
N LEU A 473 9.24 3.71 33.93
CA LEU A 473 10.29 4.59 34.49
C LEU A 473 10.95 3.97 35.73
N ASP A 474 10.19 3.22 36.54
CA ASP A 474 10.61 2.68 37.84
C ASP A 474 11.19 3.78 38.76
N SER A 475 11.91 3.39 39.80
CA SER A 475 12.48 4.27 40.82
C SER A 475 13.62 5.11 40.26
N CYS A 476 13.57 6.42 40.50
CA CYS A 476 14.66 7.36 40.23
C CYS A 476 15.71 7.23 41.35
N THR A 477 16.65 6.30 41.19
CA THR A 477 17.72 6.02 42.16
C THR A 477 18.93 6.95 41.97
N ALA A 478 19.94 6.83 42.85
CA ALA A 478 21.15 7.65 42.78
C ALA A 478 22.01 7.34 41.54
N GLU A 479 22.06 6.08 41.10
CA GLU A 479 22.77 5.64 39.90
C GLU A 479 22.14 6.20 38.62
N ARG A 480 20.83 6.44 38.65
CA ARG A 480 20.01 6.90 37.52
C ARG A 480 19.89 8.42 37.44
N LYS A 481 20.55 9.17 38.33
CA LYS A 481 20.53 10.63 38.38
C LYS A 481 21.01 11.22 37.04
N GLY A 482 20.10 11.93 36.34
CA GLY A 482 20.36 12.52 35.03
C GLY A 482 20.05 11.61 33.84
N GLU A 483 19.61 10.37 34.05
CA GLU A 483 19.05 9.52 32.99
C GLU A 483 17.80 10.19 32.39
N ILE A 484 17.68 10.18 31.06
CA ILE A 484 16.52 10.69 30.32
C ILE A 484 15.83 9.52 29.62
N ILE A 485 14.57 9.27 29.96
CA ILE A 485 13.73 8.22 29.37
C ILE A 485 12.49 8.85 28.74
N ARG A 486 12.19 8.46 27.50
CA ARG A 486 10.98 8.86 26.79
C ARG A 486 9.84 7.88 27.03
N TYR A 487 8.68 8.39 27.44
CA TYR A 487 7.43 7.65 27.55
C TYR A 487 6.33 8.41 26.81
N SER A 488 5.62 7.73 25.91
CA SER A 488 4.78 8.35 24.88
C SER A 488 5.54 9.51 24.19
N SER A 489 4.95 10.70 24.09
CA SER A 489 5.54 11.90 23.50
C SER A 489 6.36 12.76 24.47
N THR A 490 6.59 12.31 25.71
CA THR A 490 7.23 13.09 26.78
C THR A 490 8.55 12.48 27.24
N ASP A 491 9.58 13.31 27.35
CA ASP A 491 10.86 12.94 27.95
C ASP A 491 10.81 13.21 29.46
N TYR A 492 11.29 12.26 30.26
CA TYR A 492 11.40 12.35 31.71
C TYR A 492 12.85 12.24 32.13
N ILE A 493 13.29 13.08 33.07
CA ILE A 493 14.64 13.05 33.66
C ILE A 493 14.58 12.80 35.16
N CYS A 494 15.43 11.88 35.63
CA CYS A 494 15.59 11.55 37.05
C CYS A 494 16.43 12.64 37.75
N LYS A 495 15.80 13.38 38.67
CA LYS A 495 16.42 14.47 39.46
C LYS A 495 15.99 14.35 40.92
N ASN A 496 16.92 14.52 41.86
CA ASN A 496 16.63 14.62 43.29
C ASN A 496 15.77 13.47 43.86
N GLY A 497 15.91 12.25 43.33
CA GLY A 497 15.10 11.09 43.73
C GLY A 497 13.68 11.04 43.14
N SER A 498 13.38 11.84 42.11
CA SER A 498 12.08 11.83 41.43
C SER A 498 12.21 12.00 39.91
N TRP A 499 11.27 11.42 39.17
CA TRP A 499 11.12 11.69 37.73
C TRP A 499 10.41 13.03 37.52
N SER A 500 10.98 13.85 36.64
CA SER A 500 10.45 15.17 36.25
C SER A 500 10.42 15.28 34.73
N THR A 501 9.55 16.12 34.15
CA THR A 501 9.57 16.33 32.69
C THR A 501 10.86 17.04 32.27
N ALA A 502 11.50 16.52 31.22
CA ALA A 502 12.78 17.04 30.75
C ALA A 502 12.60 18.33 29.95
N THR A 503 13.49 19.29 30.20
CA THR A 503 13.60 20.56 29.51
C THR A 503 14.61 20.47 28.37
N ARG A 504 14.58 21.42 27.42
CA ARG A 504 15.57 21.49 26.33
C ARG A 504 17.03 21.58 26.80
N THR A 505 17.26 22.01 28.04
CA THR A 505 18.57 22.12 28.67
C THR A 505 19.02 20.88 29.43
N ASP A 506 18.16 19.88 29.63
CA ASP A 506 18.52 18.70 30.44
C ASP A 506 19.44 17.72 29.72
N SER A 507 19.54 17.82 28.39
CA SER A 507 20.59 17.22 27.56
C SER A 507 22.02 17.66 27.95
N LEU A 508 22.16 18.75 28.71
CA LEU A 508 23.42 19.23 29.27
C LEU A 508 23.80 18.50 30.57
N GLY A 509 22.96 17.60 31.08
CA GLY A 509 23.09 16.94 32.38
C GLY A 509 22.62 17.81 33.55
N VAL A 510 22.66 17.26 34.76
CA VAL A 510 22.19 17.97 35.97
C VAL A 510 23.10 19.15 36.30
N CYS A 511 22.54 20.36 36.40
CA CYS A 511 23.25 21.54 36.90
C CYS A 511 23.21 21.57 38.44
N ASP A 512 24.23 20.98 39.07
CA ASP A 512 24.46 21.05 40.52
C ASP A 512 25.84 21.67 40.86
N SER A 513 26.20 21.66 42.15
CA SER A 513 27.45 22.22 42.68
C SER A 513 28.73 21.65 42.06
N THR A 514 28.72 20.44 41.50
CA THR A 514 29.88 19.85 40.79
C THR A 514 30.07 20.42 39.39
N THR A 515 28.98 20.89 38.78
CA THR A 515 28.92 21.45 37.42
C THR A 515 28.83 22.98 37.38
N ALA A 516 28.72 23.63 38.54
CA ALA A 516 28.57 25.07 38.64
C ALA A 516 29.73 25.82 37.95
N GLY A 517 29.40 26.80 37.11
CA GLY A 517 30.37 27.56 36.31
C GLY A 517 30.90 26.83 35.07
N THR A 518 30.54 25.57 34.82
CA THR A 518 30.89 24.89 33.56
C THR A 518 30.05 25.40 32.39
N PHE A 519 30.66 25.42 31.20
CA PHE A 519 30.03 25.77 29.93
C PHE A 519 29.75 24.50 29.12
N LYS A 520 28.61 24.46 28.43
CA LYS A 520 28.26 23.40 27.47
C LYS A 520 27.44 23.98 26.30
N THR A 521 27.71 23.51 25.09
CA THR A 521 27.01 23.95 23.87
C THR A 521 25.87 23.00 23.50
N HIS A 522 24.68 23.52 23.20
CA HIS A 522 23.57 22.74 22.67
C HIS A 522 22.75 23.56 21.67
N GLY A 523 22.35 22.97 20.54
CA GLY A 523 21.58 23.66 19.49
C GLY A 523 22.25 24.92 18.92
N GLY A 524 23.59 24.95 18.86
CA GLY A 524 24.35 26.11 18.41
C GLY A 524 24.39 27.30 19.38
N LYS A 525 24.00 27.09 20.65
CA LYS A 525 24.09 28.09 21.72
C LYS A 525 24.87 27.53 22.89
N ASP A 526 25.72 28.37 23.48
CA ASP A 526 26.42 28.05 24.72
C ASP A 526 25.51 28.30 25.93
N TYR A 527 25.65 27.45 26.94
CA TYR A 527 24.96 27.51 28.21
C TYR A 527 25.96 27.41 29.35
N ILE A 528 25.71 28.14 30.44
CA ILE A 528 26.47 28.07 31.69
C ILE A 528 25.54 27.62 32.82
N CYS A 529 26.01 26.67 33.63
CA CYS A 529 25.34 26.22 34.84
C CYS A 529 25.55 27.25 35.97
N LYS A 530 24.50 27.96 36.38
CA LYS A 530 24.55 28.93 37.50
C LYS A 530 23.24 28.93 38.29
N ASN A 531 23.33 29.13 39.60
CA ASN A 531 22.20 29.06 40.53
C ASN A 531 21.35 27.76 40.47
N GLY A 532 21.98 26.62 40.15
CA GLY A 532 21.29 25.32 40.07
C GLY A 532 20.42 25.13 38.80
N SER A 533 20.66 25.91 37.74
CA SER A 533 20.05 25.68 36.42
C SER A 533 20.98 26.10 35.27
N TRP A 534 20.77 25.49 34.11
CA TRP A 534 21.43 25.92 32.88
C TRP A 534 20.79 27.21 32.36
N SER A 535 21.63 28.18 32.00
CA SER A 535 21.24 29.47 31.46
C SER A 535 22.04 29.76 30.19
N THR A 536 21.46 30.43 29.19
CA THR A 536 22.19 30.82 27.98
C THR A 536 23.42 31.64 28.37
N ALA A 537 24.59 31.25 27.91
CA ALA A 537 25.83 31.96 28.19
C ALA A 537 25.82 33.33 27.50
N THR A 538 26.16 34.36 28.26
CA THR A 538 26.37 35.72 27.78
C THR A 538 27.87 35.93 27.54
N ARG A 539 28.22 36.91 26.68
CA ARG A 539 29.63 37.28 26.45
C ARG A 539 30.36 37.58 27.77
N THR A 540 29.66 38.18 28.74
CA THR A 540 30.11 38.48 30.11
C THR A 540 30.35 37.27 31.02
N ASP A 541 29.74 36.11 30.77
CA ASP A 541 30.00 34.91 31.59
C ASP A 541 31.46 34.41 31.42
N SER A 542 32.14 34.78 30.33
CA SER A 542 33.58 34.50 30.11
C SER A 542 34.50 35.14 31.17
N LEU A 543 34.00 36.09 31.97
CA LEU A 543 34.70 36.66 33.12
C LEU A 543 34.70 35.72 34.35
N GLY A 544 34.07 34.54 34.24
CA GLY A 544 33.82 33.59 35.33
C GLY A 544 32.53 33.91 36.08
N VAL A 545 32.12 33.00 36.98
CA VAL A 545 30.92 33.19 37.80
C VAL A 545 31.10 34.40 38.72
N CYS A 546 30.21 35.39 38.62
CA CYS A 546 30.15 36.49 39.61
C CYS A 546 29.39 36.01 40.85
N ASP A 547 30.09 35.91 41.98
CA ASP A 547 29.57 35.38 43.24
C ASP A 547 30.06 36.21 44.44
N ASN A 548 29.91 35.67 45.66
CA ASN A 548 30.30 36.37 46.89
C ASN A 548 31.83 36.48 47.08
N THR A 549 32.63 35.68 46.37
CA THR A 549 34.11 35.64 46.50
C THR A 549 34.79 36.72 45.66
N ASN A 550 34.16 37.11 44.55
CA ASN A 550 34.69 38.09 43.60
C ASN A 550 33.80 39.34 43.44
N ALA A 551 32.80 39.51 44.31
CA ALA A 551 32.02 40.73 44.45
C ALA A 551 32.92 41.97 44.59
N GLY A 552 32.62 43.03 43.83
CA GLY A 552 33.41 44.25 43.78
C GLY A 552 34.68 44.18 42.93
N THR A 553 35.12 43.00 42.45
CA THR A 553 36.28 42.92 41.55
C THR A 553 35.97 43.49 40.17
N LEU A 554 36.98 44.13 39.56
CA LEU A 554 36.96 44.61 38.17
C LEU A 554 37.63 43.57 37.25
N LYS A 555 37.04 43.33 36.07
CA LYS A 555 37.64 42.52 35.00
C LYS A 555 37.33 43.11 33.62
N THR A 556 38.26 42.99 32.68
CA THR A 556 38.17 43.58 31.34
C THR A 556 37.76 42.56 30.30
N LEU A 557 36.79 42.91 29.45
CA LEU A 557 36.29 42.08 28.35
C LEU A 557 36.12 42.92 27.08
N GLY A 558 36.96 42.66 26.08
CA GLY A 558 36.88 43.35 24.78
C GLY A 558 37.03 44.87 24.87
N GLY A 559 37.93 45.36 25.74
CA GLY A 559 38.18 46.78 25.97
C GLY A 559 37.19 47.47 26.93
N ILE A 560 36.18 46.77 27.45
CA ILE A 560 35.23 47.31 28.43
C ILE A 560 35.46 46.63 29.78
N GLU A 561 35.56 47.41 30.86
CA GLU A 561 35.62 46.90 32.22
C GLU A 561 34.23 46.59 32.77
N TYR A 562 34.15 45.52 33.56
CA TYR A 562 32.97 45.06 34.25
C TYR A 562 33.29 44.84 35.73
N VAL A 563 32.33 45.17 36.60
CA VAL A 563 32.38 44.96 38.04
C VAL A 563 31.35 43.92 38.46
N CYS A 564 31.75 42.97 39.31
CA CYS A 564 30.83 41.97 39.84
C CYS A 564 29.95 42.58 40.94
N LYS A 565 28.64 42.69 40.70
CA LYS A 565 27.63 43.25 41.61
C LYS A 565 26.38 42.37 41.61
N ASN A 566 25.79 42.12 42.78
CA ASN A 566 24.53 41.36 42.93
C ASN A 566 24.52 40.00 42.18
N LYS A 567 25.65 39.28 42.17
CA LYS A 567 25.85 38.02 41.42
C LYS A 567 25.68 38.15 39.89
N SER A 568 26.04 39.30 39.32
CA SER A 568 26.16 39.51 37.86
C SER A 568 27.25 40.53 37.51
N TRP A 569 27.81 40.42 36.29
CA TRP A 569 28.78 41.38 35.78
C TRP A 569 28.08 42.61 35.17
N ALA A 570 28.17 43.76 35.85
CA ALA A 570 27.71 45.04 35.33
C ALA A 570 28.88 45.81 34.70
N LYS A 571 28.65 46.70 33.73
CA LYS A 571 29.72 47.60 33.24
C LYS A 571 30.24 48.47 34.39
N ALA A 572 31.55 48.64 34.50
CA ALA A 572 32.16 49.50 35.50
C ALA A 572 31.83 50.97 35.24
N THR A 573 31.51 51.71 36.29
CA THR A 573 31.38 53.17 36.26
C THR A 573 32.69 53.84 36.70
N ASP A 574 32.85 55.14 36.43
CA ASP A 574 34.04 55.86 36.89
C ASP A 574 34.15 55.91 38.42
N ALA A 575 33.03 55.83 39.14
CA ALA A 575 33.02 55.66 40.60
C ALA A 575 33.52 54.27 41.05
N ASP A 576 33.35 53.22 40.23
CA ASP A 576 33.92 51.89 40.50
C ASP A 576 35.44 51.86 40.26
N ARG A 577 35.93 52.67 39.30
CA ARG A 577 37.36 52.81 38.97
C ARG A 577 38.13 53.68 39.97
N LEU A 578 37.56 54.83 40.34
CA LEU A 578 38.17 55.78 41.29
C LEU A 578 38.13 55.27 42.74
N GLY A 579 37.36 54.21 43.01
CA GLY A 579 37.06 53.72 44.35
C GLY A 579 36.08 54.62 45.10
N LYS A 580 35.68 54.21 46.30
CA LYS A 580 34.75 54.98 47.14
C LYS A 580 35.38 56.33 47.54
N CYS A 581 34.69 57.44 47.27
CA CYS A 581 34.99 58.73 47.88
C CYS A 581 34.48 58.69 49.33
N ASP A 582 35.41 58.66 50.29
CA ASP A 582 35.12 58.70 51.73
C ASP A 582 35.81 59.89 52.40
N SER A 583 35.60 60.06 53.71
CA SER A 583 36.06 61.21 54.48
C SER A 583 37.58 61.38 54.52
N SER A 584 38.38 60.35 54.22
CA SER A 584 39.85 60.46 54.11
C SER A 584 40.31 61.02 52.76
N LEU A 585 39.44 61.03 51.75
CA LEU A 585 39.73 61.43 50.38
C LEU A 585 39.12 62.78 49.99
N ILE A 586 38.43 63.48 50.88
CA ILE A 586 37.83 64.80 50.59
C ILE A 586 38.92 65.80 50.17
N GLU A 587 38.64 66.59 49.13
CA GLU A 587 39.58 67.46 48.40
C GLU A 587 40.77 66.76 47.71
N THR A 588 40.91 65.43 47.79
CA THR A 588 41.87 64.71 46.93
C THR A 588 41.40 64.75 45.48
N VAL A 589 42.35 64.99 44.58
CA VAL A 589 42.15 64.93 43.13
C VAL A 589 42.71 63.60 42.63
N LYS A 590 41.94 62.89 41.80
CA LYS A 590 42.39 61.73 41.02
C LYS A 590 42.13 61.99 39.54
N GLU A 591 43.04 61.53 38.70
CA GLU A 591 42.89 61.61 37.26
C GLU A 591 42.44 60.25 36.69
N LEU A 592 41.50 60.28 35.74
CA LEU A 592 41.01 59.11 35.04
C LEU A 592 40.57 59.52 33.62
N ASN A 593 41.15 58.89 32.60
CA ASN A 593 40.88 59.18 31.18
C ASN A 593 41.00 60.69 30.83
N ASP A 594 42.13 61.30 31.20
CA ASP A 594 42.44 62.74 31.00
C ASP A 594 41.44 63.71 31.67
N VAL A 595 40.63 63.22 32.62
CA VAL A 595 39.71 64.02 33.44
C VAL A 595 40.11 63.94 34.91
N GLU A 596 40.40 65.10 35.49
CA GLU A 596 40.56 65.25 36.93
C GLU A 596 39.20 65.24 37.64
N TYR A 597 39.07 64.40 38.67
CA TYR A 597 37.94 64.34 39.58
C TYR A 597 38.40 64.68 41.00
N MET A 598 37.71 65.60 41.67
CA MET A 598 37.91 65.88 43.10
C MET A 598 36.80 65.22 43.92
N CYS A 599 37.18 64.50 44.99
CA CYS A 599 36.22 63.90 45.92
C CYS A 599 35.60 64.98 46.81
N ARG A 600 34.27 65.11 46.74
CA ARG A 600 33.46 66.12 47.45
C ARG A 600 32.38 65.39 48.25
N GLY A 601 32.48 65.42 49.58
CA GLY A 601 31.56 64.71 50.47
C GLY A 601 31.70 63.19 50.32
N SER A 602 30.77 62.55 49.61
CA SER A 602 30.77 61.10 49.33
C SER A 602 30.85 60.75 47.84
N SER A 603 31.11 61.74 46.97
CA SER A 603 31.08 61.57 45.51
C SER A 603 32.30 62.18 44.82
N TRP A 604 32.82 61.51 43.80
CA TRP A 604 33.79 62.09 42.88
C TRP A 604 33.11 63.10 41.94
N THR A 605 33.73 64.26 41.73
CA THR A 605 33.19 65.34 40.89
C THR A 605 34.23 65.81 39.89
N ALA A 606 33.91 65.76 38.59
CA ALA A 606 34.83 66.18 37.54
C ALA A 606 35.10 67.70 37.57
N LYS A 607 36.29 68.10 37.13
CA LYS A 607 36.72 69.50 36.95
C LYS A 607 35.86 70.19 35.89
N ASP A 608 35.07 71.19 36.30
CA ASP A 608 34.21 71.95 35.37
C ASP A 608 34.96 72.99 34.53
N SER A 609 34.27 73.72 33.66
CA SER A 609 34.88 74.68 32.73
C SER A 609 35.55 75.90 33.40
N LEU A 610 35.12 76.30 34.60
CA LEU A 610 35.77 77.35 35.39
C LEU A 610 36.93 76.75 36.18
N GLU A 611 36.74 75.57 36.77
CA GLU A 611 37.79 74.85 37.50
C GLU A 611 38.94 74.39 36.58
N LYS A 612 38.69 74.19 35.28
CA LYS A 612 39.72 73.96 34.26
C LYS A 612 40.54 75.22 33.94
N LYS A 613 39.94 76.41 33.99
CA LYS A 613 40.64 77.70 33.76
C LYS A 613 41.43 78.17 34.99
N PHE A 614 40.84 78.04 36.17
CA PHE A 614 41.37 78.66 37.40
C PHE A 614 41.97 77.66 38.39
N GLY A 615 41.70 76.36 38.23
CA GLY A 615 41.91 75.34 39.28
C GLY A 615 40.64 75.11 40.11
N PHE A 616 40.59 73.98 40.82
CA PHE A 616 39.47 73.63 41.69
C PHE A 616 39.21 74.72 42.75
N CYS A 617 37.94 75.01 43.00
CA CYS A 617 37.51 75.79 44.13
C CYS A 617 37.41 74.85 45.35
N SER A 618 38.29 75.12 46.32
CA SER A 618 38.64 74.32 47.51
C SER A 618 38.80 75.26 48.71
N GLU A 619 38.76 74.78 49.95
CA GLU A 619 38.74 75.64 51.16
C GLU A 619 39.94 76.61 51.20
N LYS A 620 41.11 76.18 50.70
CA LYS A 620 42.34 77.00 50.57
C LYS A 620 42.20 78.22 49.64
N ARG A 621 41.12 78.31 48.87
CA ARG A 621 40.86 79.32 47.83
C ARG A 621 39.49 80.01 48.00
N ASN A 622 38.80 79.73 49.10
CA ASN A 622 37.51 80.33 49.41
C ASN A 622 37.70 81.83 49.67
N GLY A 623 37.19 82.68 48.78
CA GLY A 623 37.45 84.12 48.72
C GLY A 623 38.43 84.57 47.63
N ASP A 624 39.09 83.65 46.91
CA ASP A 624 39.86 84.01 45.71
C ASP A 624 38.92 84.61 44.65
N THR A 625 39.38 85.66 43.97
CA THR A 625 38.69 86.24 42.81
C THR A 625 39.46 86.02 41.52
N ALA A 626 38.72 85.86 40.41
CA ALA A 626 39.26 85.68 39.07
C ALA A 626 38.33 86.34 38.04
N MET A 627 38.87 86.87 36.94
CA MET A 627 38.10 87.63 35.94
C MET A 627 38.15 86.95 34.58
N VAL A 628 37.01 86.91 33.88
CA VAL A 628 36.91 86.56 32.46
C VAL A 628 36.22 87.71 31.74
N ASP A 629 36.88 88.29 30.74
CA ASP A 629 36.39 89.44 29.97
C ASP A 629 35.99 90.62 30.87
N THR A 630 34.69 90.82 31.13
CA THR A 630 34.14 91.84 32.04
C THR A 630 33.45 91.26 33.28
N THR A 631 33.46 89.93 33.44
CA THR A 631 32.75 89.21 34.51
C THR A 631 33.73 88.74 35.58
N ILE A 632 33.46 89.10 36.83
CA ILE A 632 34.26 88.72 38.01
C ILE A 632 33.62 87.50 38.67
N TYR A 633 34.46 86.53 39.02
CA TYR A 633 34.09 85.30 39.74
C TYR A 633 34.81 85.26 41.10
N GLU A 634 34.12 84.84 42.15
CA GLU A 634 34.65 84.55 43.49
C GLU A 634 34.50 83.05 43.76
N CYS A 635 35.55 82.37 44.23
CA CYS A 635 35.47 80.99 44.70
C CYS A 635 34.78 80.99 46.06
N MET A 636 33.52 80.55 46.13
CA MET A 636 32.71 80.63 47.35
C MET A 636 31.74 79.46 47.49
N ARG A 637 31.13 79.31 48.67
CA ARG A 637 30.15 78.25 48.94
C ARG A 637 28.80 78.60 48.33
N ASN A 638 28.32 77.73 47.45
CA ASN A 638 26.98 77.84 46.88
C ASN A 638 25.88 77.50 47.91
N THR A 639 24.61 77.59 47.49
CA THR A 639 23.43 77.27 48.30
C THR A 639 23.42 75.83 48.86
N SER A 640 24.11 74.89 48.20
CA SER A 640 24.32 73.51 48.67
C SER A 640 25.55 73.34 49.57
N ARG A 641 26.18 74.44 50.02
CA ARG A 641 27.43 74.51 50.80
C ARG A 641 28.69 73.97 50.10
N VAL A 642 28.61 73.70 48.80
CA VAL A 642 29.73 73.22 47.97
C VAL A 642 30.51 74.41 47.43
N LEU A 643 31.84 74.36 47.51
CA LEU A 643 32.73 75.38 46.96
C LEU A 643 32.76 75.31 45.42
N LYS A 644 32.42 76.42 44.76
CA LYS A 644 32.47 76.65 43.31
C LYS A 644 32.78 78.11 42.99
N TRP A 645 33.29 78.37 41.79
CA TRP A 645 33.42 79.72 41.24
C TRP A 645 32.03 80.29 40.90
N GLN A 646 31.68 81.45 41.44
CA GLN A 646 30.38 82.12 41.25
C GLN A 646 30.56 83.58 40.84
N VAL A 647 29.64 84.12 40.02
CA VAL A 647 29.73 85.50 39.51
C VAL A 647 29.40 86.54 40.60
N VAL A 648 30.11 87.67 40.59
CA VAL A 648 29.94 88.79 41.53
C VAL A 648 29.73 90.12 40.79
N ASP A 649 29.00 91.05 41.40
CA ASP A 649 28.75 92.40 40.87
C ASP A 649 30.03 93.26 40.86
N LYS A 650 30.28 93.94 39.73
CA LYS A 650 31.43 94.84 39.51
C LYS A 650 31.50 95.97 40.56
N VAL A 651 30.38 96.54 40.98
CA VAL A 651 30.34 97.62 41.99
C VAL A 651 30.78 97.10 43.36
N ILE A 652 30.40 95.85 43.69
CA ILE A 652 30.80 95.20 44.94
C ILE A 652 32.28 94.80 44.90
N ALA A 653 32.82 94.43 43.73
CA ALA A 653 34.24 94.13 43.55
C ALA A 653 35.14 95.37 43.63
N GLU A 654 34.70 96.52 43.11
CA GLU A 654 35.49 97.77 43.09
C GLU A 654 35.41 98.57 44.40
N LEU A 655 34.23 98.68 45.02
CA LEU A 655 34.02 99.49 46.24
C LEU A 655 33.99 98.66 47.54
N GLY A 656 34.01 97.34 47.42
CA GLY A 656 33.70 96.42 48.52
C GLY A 656 32.21 96.34 48.83
N LYS A 657 31.85 95.34 49.64
CA LYS A 657 30.50 95.15 50.18
C LYS A 657 30.15 96.36 51.09
N CYS A 658 29.04 97.06 50.83
CA CYS A 658 28.63 98.26 51.60
C CYS A 658 28.42 97.90 53.09
N THR A 659 29.26 98.47 53.95
CA THR A 659 29.31 98.18 55.39
C THR A 659 28.77 99.34 56.24
N THR A 660 28.41 99.06 57.50
CA THR A 660 27.89 100.07 58.45
C THR A 660 28.87 101.23 58.70
N THR A 661 30.17 101.04 58.52
CA THR A 661 31.23 102.08 58.61
C THR A 661 31.37 102.93 57.34
N GLN A 662 30.70 102.54 56.25
CA GLN A 662 30.53 103.32 55.03
C GLN A 662 29.14 103.97 54.93
N ALA A 663 28.21 103.65 55.83
CA ALA A 663 26.85 104.18 55.81
C ALA A 663 26.83 105.72 55.84
N ARG A 664 26.02 106.33 54.98
CA ARG A 664 25.94 107.80 54.75
C ARG A 664 27.23 108.46 54.21
N LYS A 665 28.31 107.72 53.93
CA LYS A 665 29.43 108.28 53.13
C LYS A 665 29.01 108.34 51.67
N VAL A 666 29.46 109.40 51.01
CA VAL A 666 29.21 109.70 49.60
C VAL A 666 30.53 109.53 48.85
N ILE A 667 30.56 108.65 47.85
CA ILE A 667 31.77 108.27 47.11
C ILE A 667 31.52 108.44 45.61
N ALA A 668 32.44 109.10 44.91
CA ALA A 668 32.40 109.19 43.45
C ALA A 668 33.16 108.02 42.82
N SER A 669 32.53 107.34 41.86
CA SER A 669 33.16 106.32 41.00
C SER A 669 32.44 106.26 39.65
N ASP A 670 33.16 105.90 38.58
CA ASP A 670 32.67 105.74 37.20
C ASP A 670 31.72 106.87 36.73
N GLY A 671 32.18 108.13 36.87
CA GLY A 671 31.41 109.32 36.45
C GLY A 671 30.13 109.59 37.24
N ALA A 672 29.89 108.87 38.34
CA ALA A 672 28.70 108.96 39.17
C ALA A 672 29.07 109.09 40.65
N THR A 673 28.06 109.40 41.47
CA THR A 673 28.20 109.54 42.93
C THR A 673 27.24 108.56 43.60
N TYR A 674 27.75 107.79 44.56
CA TYR A 674 27.02 106.74 45.27
C TYR A 674 27.03 106.99 46.78
N SER A 675 26.00 106.53 47.48
CA SER A 675 25.95 106.45 48.94
C SER A 675 25.64 105.04 49.41
N CYS A 676 26.28 104.61 50.50
CA CYS A 676 26.01 103.31 51.12
C CYS A 676 24.85 103.45 52.11
N SER A 677 23.78 102.68 51.90
CA SER A 677 22.64 102.58 52.83
C SER A 677 22.02 101.17 52.78
N ASN A 678 21.57 100.66 53.94
CA ASN A 678 20.95 99.33 54.07
C ASN A 678 21.75 98.15 53.48
N GLY A 679 23.10 98.25 53.44
CA GLY A 679 23.98 97.24 52.86
C GLY A 679 24.16 97.30 51.34
N VAL A 680 23.59 98.31 50.67
CA VAL A 680 23.61 98.49 49.21
C VAL A 680 24.19 99.86 48.83
N TRP A 681 24.87 99.93 47.68
CA TRP A 681 25.34 101.18 47.07
C TRP A 681 24.25 101.80 46.19
N HIS A 682 23.74 102.97 46.56
CA HIS A 682 22.68 103.71 45.84
C HIS A 682 23.29 104.89 45.08
N LYS A 683 22.98 105.02 43.79
CA LYS A 683 23.44 106.15 42.94
C LYS A 683 22.59 107.40 43.21
N LEU A 684 23.24 108.52 43.54
CA LEU A 684 22.59 109.80 43.85
C LEU A 684 22.37 110.66 42.61
N THR A 685 21.30 111.45 42.61
CA THR A 685 20.99 112.48 41.60
C THR A 685 21.47 113.88 42.03
N ILE A 686 21.56 114.81 41.07
CA ILE A 686 22.04 116.18 41.33
C ILE A 686 21.06 116.94 42.26
N GLU A 687 19.75 116.76 42.11
CA GLU A 687 18.74 117.40 42.97
C GLU A 687 18.84 116.96 44.44
N GLU A 688 19.16 115.69 44.70
CA GLU A 688 19.35 115.15 46.05
C GLU A 688 20.62 115.70 46.72
N MET A 689 21.63 116.07 45.94
CA MET A 689 22.91 116.60 46.45
C MET A 689 22.90 118.12 46.66
N TYR A 690 22.15 118.89 45.86
CA TYR A 690 22.20 120.36 45.88
C TYR A 690 20.85 121.06 46.14
N GLY A 691 19.77 120.28 46.29
CA GLY A 691 18.40 120.75 46.46
C GLY A 691 17.67 120.95 45.13
N ARG A 692 16.34 120.89 45.19
CA ARG A 692 15.45 121.16 44.05
C ARG A 692 15.33 122.66 43.76
N CYS A 693 15.09 122.97 42.50
CA CYS A 693 14.70 124.31 42.08
C CYS A 693 13.29 124.66 42.56
N THR A 694 13.08 125.95 42.84
CA THR A 694 11.82 126.59 43.27
C THR A 694 11.80 128.02 42.72
N PHE A 695 10.63 128.67 42.68
CA PHE A 695 10.53 130.08 42.25
C PHE A 695 11.48 131.03 43.00
N TYR A 696 11.72 130.79 44.30
CA TYR A 696 12.68 131.56 45.11
C TYR A 696 14.17 131.29 44.80
N THR A 697 14.45 130.37 43.88
CA THR A 697 15.81 129.98 43.46
C THR A 697 15.98 129.99 41.94
N GLU A 698 15.08 130.66 41.21
CA GLU A 698 15.25 130.95 39.79
C GLU A 698 16.60 131.66 39.53
N TYR A 699 17.28 131.31 38.44
CA TYR A 699 18.63 131.74 38.08
C TYR A 699 19.77 131.33 39.04
N LYS A 700 19.51 130.52 40.08
CA LYS A 700 20.57 129.96 40.94
C LYS A 700 21.47 129.02 40.13
N GLU A 701 22.74 129.39 39.99
CA GLU A 701 23.76 128.54 39.37
C GLU A 701 24.31 127.49 40.35
N VAL A 702 24.62 126.30 39.84
CA VAL A 702 25.15 125.16 40.62
C VAL A 702 26.17 124.39 39.77
N VAL A 703 27.31 124.03 40.36
CA VAL A 703 28.38 123.29 39.65
C VAL A 703 28.49 121.87 40.19
N TYR A 704 28.28 120.87 39.33
CA TYR A 704 28.49 119.45 39.64
C TYR A 704 29.41 118.82 38.59
N MET A 705 30.43 118.08 39.04
CA MET A 705 31.45 117.44 38.17
C MET A 705 31.99 118.34 37.04
N LYS A 706 32.30 119.60 37.38
CA LYS A 706 32.79 120.68 36.48
C LYS A 706 31.80 121.15 35.39
N ARG A 707 30.55 120.69 35.41
CA ARG A 707 29.45 121.17 34.56
C ARG A 707 28.61 122.21 35.32
N LEU A 708 28.11 123.22 34.61
CA LEU A 708 27.29 124.29 35.16
C LEU A 708 25.81 124.00 34.88
N PHE A 709 24.99 123.99 35.92
CA PHE A 709 23.54 123.87 35.85
C PHE A 709 22.89 125.11 36.47
N VAL A 710 21.69 125.48 36.02
CA VAL A 710 20.95 126.64 36.53
C VAL A 710 19.46 126.32 36.63
N CYS A 711 18.77 126.87 37.63
CA CYS A 711 17.30 126.82 37.70
C CYS A 711 16.67 127.80 36.70
N ASP A 712 15.97 127.32 35.67
CA ASP A 712 15.44 128.16 34.57
C ASP A 712 13.90 128.34 34.64
N SER A 713 13.45 129.61 34.63
CA SER A 713 12.06 130.09 34.55
C SER A 713 11.37 130.04 33.17
N SER A 714 12.15 130.02 32.09
CA SER A 714 11.78 130.69 30.83
C SER A 714 10.80 129.97 29.89
N ILE A 715 10.08 128.94 30.36
CA ILE A 715 9.12 128.16 29.56
C ILE A 715 7.68 128.52 29.98
N ARG A 716 7.07 129.51 29.32
CA ARG A 716 5.67 129.93 29.59
C ARG A 716 4.80 129.95 28.33
N TRP A 717 4.15 128.84 27.97
CA TRP A 717 2.93 128.78 27.11
C TRP A 717 2.17 127.45 27.24
N ALA A 718 1.75 127.05 28.44
CA ALA A 718 0.74 126.00 28.65
C ALA A 718 -0.02 126.24 29.97
N ASN A 719 -1.29 125.81 30.06
CA ASN A 719 -2.13 126.06 31.24
C ASN A 719 -2.08 124.90 32.24
N SER A 720 -1.25 124.98 33.28
CA SER A 720 -1.34 124.12 34.47
C SER A 720 -0.54 124.66 35.66
N GLU A 721 -0.96 124.32 36.88
CA GLU A 721 -0.44 124.85 38.14
C GLU A 721 0.89 124.20 38.62
N GLU A 722 1.72 123.70 37.68
CA GLU A 722 2.94 122.91 37.94
C GLU A 722 4.26 123.51 37.37
N ASP A 723 4.26 124.77 36.92
CA ASP A 723 5.42 125.44 36.28
C ASP A 723 6.57 125.82 37.25
N ALA A 724 6.98 124.92 38.14
CA ALA A 724 8.15 125.09 38.98
C ALA A 724 9.46 125.07 38.15
N PRO A 725 10.45 125.96 38.42
CA PRO A 725 11.71 126.01 37.68
C PRO A 725 12.47 124.67 37.76
N LYS A 726 13.28 124.33 36.76
CA LYS A 726 14.05 123.07 36.71
C LYS A 726 15.54 123.31 36.48
N LEU A 727 16.37 122.36 36.95
CA LEU A 727 17.83 122.36 36.86
C LEU A 727 18.27 121.98 35.43
N VAL A 728 18.76 122.93 34.64
CA VAL A 728 19.19 122.75 33.24
C VAL A 728 20.70 122.94 33.11
N GLU A 729 21.39 122.02 32.41
CA GLU A 729 22.82 122.18 32.11
C GLU A 729 23.03 123.29 31.06
N ILE A 730 23.83 124.30 31.36
CA ILE A 730 24.08 125.45 30.46
C ILE A 730 25.55 125.44 30.00
N SER A 731 25.74 125.28 28.69
CA SER A 731 27.05 125.50 28.05
C SER A 731 27.43 126.98 28.04
N ALA A 732 28.71 127.26 28.28
CA ALA A 732 29.22 128.62 28.53
C ALA A 732 28.87 129.65 27.43
N THR A 733 28.66 129.20 26.18
CA THR A 733 28.26 130.04 25.04
C THR A 733 26.89 130.72 25.19
N LYS A 734 25.95 130.19 25.99
CA LYS A 734 24.62 130.80 26.18
C LYS A 734 24.62 132.05 27.07
N LYS A 735 25.62 132.24 27.95
CA LYS A 735 25.57 133.26 29.02
C LYS A 735 25.50 134.71 28.52
N LYS A 736 25.85 134.98 27.26
CA LYS A 736 25.75 136.30 26.63
C LYS A 736 24.33 136.71 26.16
N LYS A 737 23.35 135.81 26.09
CA LYS A 737 22.01 136.12 25.51
C LYS A 737 20.89 136.39 26.54
N VAL A 738 21.19 136.26 27.83
CA VAL A 738 20.23 136.53 28.93
C VAL A 738 20.39 137.96 29.46
N VAL A 739 21.61 138.48 29.48
CA VAL A 739 21.94 139.85 29.96
C VAL A 739 21.47 140.96 29.01
N SER A 740 20.97 140.61 27.81
CA SER A 740 20.49 141.59 26.81
C SER A 740 18.97 141.85 26.84
N ASN A 741 18.25 141.24 27.79
CA ASN A 741 16.80 141.40 27.97
C ASN A 741 16.45 141.88 29.40
N LEU A 742 17.29 142.77 29.95
CA LEU A 742 17.07 143.56 31.16
C LEU A 742 17.18 145.05 30.82
#